data_AF-A0A7J4L376-F1
#
_entry.id   AF-A0A7J4L376-F1
#
_cell.length_a   1.000
_cell.length_b   1.000
_cell.length_c   1.000
_cell.angle_alpha   90.00
_cell.angle_beta   90.00
_cell.angle_gamma   90.00
#
_symmetry.space_group_name_H-M   'P 1'
#
loop_
_entity.id
_entity.type
_entity.pdbx_description
1 polymer ?
#
loop_
_entity_poly.entity_id
_entity_poly.type
_entity_poly.pdbx_seq_one_letter_code
_entity_poly.pdbx_strand_id
1 'polypeptide(L)'
;MNRKGQFSGFILIGLILVSAVGIGIYVYSKNQVATIIPEISQPATKSQTAETPATFIVASCIQQLSQEGLELIRIQGGYISNPGRRRLMEIEDQKEHVDYSGGLPRLASGPGTSMVAFLLTDSNIPMLLRQEEMERQLGSFIDTLLPGCVNEFSSLEDQGVAVRSLAIPKTTITFADQVIIDTKWPLEGTKGEDTWRSEDYTHHIQVNMPTLIENANVLVVTELLFTYIEKKVKMAISLYSYQGGEKAADDLPPFSFTYVDVSCISTYWTIPEVQDTLGDLLVSEMPLMKLEQGYVWPEMTDDLARGVYQNHEIGVLAEDPNIDTAMTYRKEWGFNEMRIKPSDGSLIAPDTHSVFGIPLLPMMCRDKYRFKYTLKFPVLFYVSSLPSARISAPNVVQGNGFDFRFLMEAYLDGNQEREFHPGVELPSIDEAGLAGAGEIDDVDEQFDSRFCDEARSGQVSIVARDLATLQPLEDAMIYYFCGTESNDCRLGKTDIDGRLDVQLPYCINGVLHGWVAGYGDVREMLSIENTDPHAAELLFSPLKDLNLEIIAIDIPSLIRADYLTDGFSHATCGIDAASMLNSVRTALREDDLVLGQLQLKYGRTPSPVFHYPPIDTAFPRTIKMIPGTYSGSMLFQHMMVLNPSTNPATSETVDLERDDPSRPVSVPLGTTETTFSLDYDQIRDAESIIFYVLKDALPTDVMDFASHRALQEDGSLKMQVTADKDCDGIPESVEWSIPKESYISLLEPTLR
;
A
#
# COMPACT_ATOMS: atom_id res chain seq x y z
N MET A 1 66.78 -8.02 -56.13
CA MET A 1 66.33 -6.81 -55.39
C MET A 1 64.85 -6.61 -55.68
N ASN A 2 63.94 -6.90 -54.73
CA ASN A 2 62.56 -6.39 -54.77
C ASN A 2 61.82 -6.49 -53.42
N ARG A 3 62.52 -6.30 -52.29
CA ARG A 3 61.93 -6.33 -50.94
C ARG A 3 61.34 -4.99 -50.47
N LYS A 4 61.43 -3.92 -51.29
CA LYS A 4 60.89 -2.59 -50.95
C LYS A 4 59.46 -2.35 -51.48
N GLY A 5 59.01 -3.07 -52.52
CA GLY A 5 57.64 -2.95 -53.05
C GLY A 5 56.58 -3.65 -52.23
N GLN A 6 56.92 -4.76 -51.55
CA GLN A 6 55.99 -5.49 -50.68
C GLN A 6 55.65 -4.70 -49.41
N PHE A 7 56.61 -3.96 -48.85
CA PHE A 7 56.40 -3.17 -47.64
C PHE A 7 55.41 -2.02 -47.87
N SER A 8 55.50 -1.35 -49.04
CA SER A 8 54.51 -0.35 -49.44
C SER A 8 53.13 -0.95 -49.69
N GLY A 9 53.06 -2.19 -50.18
CA GLY A 9 51.80 -2.91 -50.35
C GLY A 9 51.06 -3.15 -49.05
N PHE A 10 51.76 -3.60 -48.00
CA PHE A 10 51.13 -3.81 -46.69
C PHE A 10 50.71 -2.50 -46.00
N ILE A 11 51.47 -1.42 -46.18
CA ILE A 11 51.07 -0.09 -45.67
C ILE A 11 49.82 0.41 -46.40
N LEU A 12 49.75 0.23 -47.72
CA LEU A 12 48.58 0.63 -48.51
C LEU A 12 47.34 -0.18 -48.13
N ILE A 13 47.48 -1.49 -47.94
CA ILE A 13 46.38 -2.37 -47.52
C ILE A 13 45.93 -2.00 -46.10
N GLY A 14 46.85 -1.75 -45.18
CA GLY A 14 46.53 -1.30 -43.82
C GLY A 14 45.78 0.02 -43.80
N LEU A 15 46.21 0.98 -44.62
CA LEU A 15 45.52 2.27 -44.75
C LEU A 15 44.09 2.09 -45.29
N ILE A 16 43.92 1.26 -46.32
CA ILE A 16 42.60 0.96 -46.90
C ILE A 16 41.70 0.29 -45.86
N LEU A 17 42.24 -0.63 -45.05
CA LEU A 17 41.49 -1.31 -44.00
C LEU A 17 41.06 -0.34 -42.90
N VAL A 18 41.95 0.54 -42.45
CA VAL A 18 41.62 1.57 -41.44
C VAL A 18 40.61 2.58 -41.99
N SER A 19 40.73 2.99 -43.25
CA SER A 19 39.74 3.86 -43.89
C SER A 19 38.39 3.17 -44.06
N ALA A 20 38.36 1.88 -44.43
CA ALA A 20 37.12 1.12 -44.56
C ALA A 20 36.42 0.93 -43.21
N VAL A 21 37.17 0.64 -42.15
CA VAL A 21 36.63 0.54 -40.78
C VAL A 21 36.17 1.90 -40.29
N GLY A 22 36.94 2.97 -40.53
CA GLY A 22 36.55 4.34 -40.16
C GLY A 22 35.28 4.82 -40.89
N ILE A 23 35.16 4.52 -42.19
CA ILE A 23 33.95 4.79 -42.97
C ILE A 23 32.79 3.91 -42.48
N GLY A 24 33.05 2.65 -42.15
CA GLY A 24 32.06 1.73 -41.58
C GLY A 24 31.51 2.24 -40.24
N ILE A 25 32.38 2.68 -39.34
CA ILE A 25 31.99 3.30 -38.06
C ILE A 25 31.25 4.61 -38.30
N TYR A 26 31.70 5.46 -39.23
CA TYR A 26 31.05 6.72 -39.56
C TYR A 26 29.64 6.54 -40.16
N VAL A 27 29.48 5.56 -41.05
CA VAL A 27 28.16 5.22 -41.64
C VAL A 27 27.27 4.55 -40.60
N TYR A 28 27.81 3.66 -39.77
CA TYR A 28 27.07 3.02 -38.69
C TYR A 28 26.65 4.02 -37.61
N SER A 29 27.51 4.98 -37.25
CA SER A 29 27.18 6.06 -36.31
C SER A 29 26.18 7.05 -36.90
N LYS A 30 26.18 7.26 -38.22
CA LYS A 30 25.17 8.10 -38.90
C LYS A 30 23.81 7.38 -39.04
N ASN A 31 23.82 6.05 -39.17
CA ASN A 31 22.61 5.24 -39.30
C ASN A 31 21.94 4.92 -37.96
N GLN A 32 22.60 5.13 -36.81
CA GLN A 32 21.97 5.07 -35.49
C GLN A 32 21.40 6.41 -34.99
N VAL A 33 21.59 7.51 -35.73
CA VAL A 33 20.97 8.82 -35.43
C VAL A 33 19.86 9.17 -36.44
N ALA A 34 19.46 8.21 -37.27
CA ALA A 34 18.37 8.36 -38.23
C ALA A 34 17.38 7.19 -38.14
N THR A 35 17.06 6.74 -36.93
CA THR A 35 15.73 6.16 -36.71
C THR A 35 14.79 7.33 -36.72
N ILE A 36 14.02 7.42 -37.80
CA ILE A 36 12.88 8.30 -37.96
C ILE A 36 11.91 7.93 -36.84
N ILE A 37 12.08 8.54 -35.66
CA ILE A 37 10.94 8.87 -34.82
C ILE A 37 10.20 9.87 -35.72
N PRO A 38 8.95 9.59 -36.14
CA PRO A 38 8.17 10.65 -36.75
C PRO A 38 8.26 11.80 -35.76
N GLU A 39 8.66 12.98 -36.24
CA GLU A 39 8.40 14.22 -35.54
C GLU A 39 6.89 14.16 -35.28
N ILE A 40 6.52 13.65 -34.09
CA ILE A 40 5.18 13.73 -33.56
C ILE A 40 5.07 15.23 -33.47
N SER A 41 4.44 15.73 -34.51
CA SER A 41 3.99 17.09 -34.62
C SER A 41 3.47 17.37 -33.23
N GLN A 42 4.06 18.35 -32.56
CA GLN A 42 3.37 19.02 -31.46
C GLN A 42 1.91 19.04 -31.89
N PRO A 43 0.95 18.48 -31.13
CA PRO A 43 -0.43 18.76 -31.46
C PRO A 43 -0.45 20.28 -31.52
N ALA A 44 -0.64 20.79 -32.73
CA ALA A 44 -0.78 22.20 -32.94
C ALA A 44 -2.03 22.50 -32.15
N THR A 45 -1.85 22.98 -30.91
CA THR A 45 -2.89 23.50 -30.06
C THR A 45 -3.43 24.66 -30.85
N LYS A 46 -4.41 24.38 -31.71
CA LYS A 46 -5.25 25.37 -32.35
C LYS A 46 -6.11 25.97 -31.24
N SER A 47 -5.50 26.77 -30.37
CA SER A 47 -6.23 27.84 -29.72
C SER A 47 -6.46 28.88 -30.81
N GLN A 48 -7.70 28.97 -31.28
CA GLN A 48 -8.14 29.99 -32.24
C GLN A 48 -8.28 31.36 -31.55
N THR A 49 -7.23 31.81 -30.84
CA THR A 49 -7.03 33.22 -30.53
C THR A 49 -5.90 33.69 -31.44
N ALA A 50 -6.08 34.80 -32.13
CA ALA A 50 -5.04 35.37 -32.99
C ALA A 50 -3.73 35.48 -32.17
N GLU A 51 -2.65 34.84 -32.61
CA GLU A 51 -1.36 34.86 -31.91
C GLU A 51 -0.87 36.31 -31.82
N THR A 52 -1.05 36.94 -30.67
CA THR A 52 -0.51 38.26 -30.37
C THR A 52 0.78 38.10 -29.56
N PRO A 53 1.71 39.07 -29.63
CA PRO A 53 2.93 39.04 -28.82
C PRO A 53 2.67 38.87 -27.32
N ALA A 54 1.54 39.37 -26.80
CA ALA A 54 1.15 39.19 -25.40
C ALA A 54 0.70 37.76 -25.10
N THR A 55 -0.03 37.11 -26.01
CA THR A 55 -0.43 35.70 -25.81
C THR A 55 0.77 34.78 -25.70
N PHE A 56 1.84 35.05 -26.46
CA PHE A 56 3.10 34.32 -26.37
C PHE A 56 3.81 34.49 -25.02
N ILE A 57 3.90 35.74 -24.51
CA ILE A 57 4.52 36.02 -23.20
C ILE A 57 3.76 35.32 -22.09
N VAL A 58 2.42 35.39 -22.09
CA VAL A 58 1.58 34.72 -21.09
C VAL A 58 1.79 33.20 -21.15
N ALA A 59 1.73 32.60 -22.35
CA ALA A 59 1.93 31.16 -22.52
C ALA A 59 3.31 30.70 -22.04
N SER A 60 4.38 31.45 -22.34
CA SER A 60 5.74 31.16 -21.87
C SER A 60 5.84 31.22 -20.34
N CYS A 61 5.18 32.20 -19.72
CA CYS A 61 5.15 32.32 -18.27
C CYS A 61 4.36 31.19 -17.59
N ILE A 62 3.20 30.82 -18.14
CA ILE A 62 2.42 29.67 -17.65
C ILE A 62 3.26 28.40 -17.73
N GLN A 63 3.93 28.17 -18.86
CA GLN A 63 4.82 27.02 -19.03
C GLN A 63 5.93 26.99 -17.96
N GLN A 64 6.64 28.11 -17.77
CA GLN A 64 7.72 28.20 -16.79
C GLN A 64 7.24 27.96 -15.36
N LEU A 65 6.14 28.63 -14.95
CA LEU A 65 5.59 28.50 -13.60
C LEU A 65 4.99 27.12 -13.35
N SER A 66 4.37 26.50 -14.35
CA SER A 66 3.84 25.14 -14.22
C SER A 66 4.96 24.12 -14.00
N GLN A 67 6.06 24.23 -14.75
CA GLN A 67 7.24 23.39 -14.56
C GLN A 67 7.88 23.60 -13.19
N GLU A 68 8.06 24.85 -12.77
CA GLU A 68 8.61 25.17 -11.46
C GLU A 68 7.72 24.62 -10.32
N GLY A 69 6.40 24.79 -10.43
CA GLY A 69 5.46 24.31 -9.43
C GLY A 69 5.42 22.77 -9.33
N LEU A 70 5.48 22.06 -10.46
CA LEU A 70 5.59 20.59 -10.46
C LEU A 70 6.91 20.12 -9.83
N GLU A 71 8.03 20.79 -10.11
CA GLU A 71 9.30 20.50 -9.46
C GLU A 71 9.25 20.73 -7.95
N LEU A 72 8.60 21.80 -7.49
CA LEU A 72 8.37 22.05 -6.06
C LEU A 72 7.55 20.94 -5.41
N ILE A 73 6.48 20.45 -6.07
CA ILE A 73 5.69 19.30 -5.61
C ILE A 73 6.56 18.05 -5.51
N ARG A 74 7.36 17.78 -6.54
CA ARG A 74 8.28 16.63 -6.61
C ARG A 74 9.25 16.64 -5.43
N ILE A 75 9.98 17.74 -5.23
CA ILE A 75 11.11 17.76 -4.29
C ILE A 75 10.69 17.92 -2.84
N GLN A 76 9.44 18.34 -2.57
CA GLN A 76 8.91 18.52 -1.22
C GLN A 76 7.97 17.39 -0.76
N GLY A 77 7.58 16.46 -1.64
CA GLY A 77 6.72 15.33 -1.29
C GLY A 77 5.23 15.67 -1.26
N GLY A 78 4.76 16.32 -2.33
CA GLY A 78 3.33 16.47 -2.60
C GLY A 78 2.74 17.83 -2.24
N TYR A 79 3.56 18.86 -2.01
CA TYR A 79 3.08 20.21 -1.74
C TYR A 79 4.03 21.27 -2.30
N ILE A 80 3.46 22.43 -2.61
CA ILE A 80 4.22 23.64 -2.93
C ILE A 80 4.39 24.45 -1.66
N SER A 81 3.31 24.61 -0.88
CA SER A 81 3.31 25.28 0.42
C SER A 81 2.92 24.29 1.52
N ASN A 82 3.70 24.28 2.60
CA ASN A 82 3.50 23.35 3.70
C ASN A 82 2.11 23.55 4.35
N PRO A 83 1.25 22.51 4.41
CA PRO A 83 -0.06 22.59 5.05
C PRO A 83 -0.01 22.68 6.60
N GLY A 84 1.18 22.77 7.21
CA GLY A 84 1.40 23.03 8.64
C GLY A 84 1.15 21.84 9.57
N ARG A 85 0.53 20.77 9.07
CA ARG A 85 0.18 19.56 9.83
C ARG A 85 1.07 18.35 9.53
N ARG A 86 1.96 18.46 8.54
CA ARG A 86 2.87 17.37 8.15
C ARG A 86 4.18 17.50 8.92
N ARG A 87 4.70 16.37 9.43
CA ARG A 87 6.09 16.31 9.87
C ARG A 87 6.98 16.46 8.64
N LEU A 88 7.97 17.33 8.75
CA LEU A 88 8.90 17.63 7.66
C LEU A 88 10.33 17.34 8.11
N MET A 89 11.20 17.02 7.15
CA MET A 89 12.63 16.94 7.36
C MET A 89 13.37 17.72 6.28
N GLU A 90 14.44 18.36 6.70
CA GLU A 90 15.35 19.07 5.80
C GLU A 90 16.26 18.06 5.08
N ILE A 91 16.20 18.07 3.76
CA ILE A 91 16.99 17.19 2.89
C ILE A 91 17.92 18.04 2.03
N GLU A 92 19.23 17.77 2.12
CA GLU A 92 20.22 18.38 1.25
C GLU A 92 20.19 17.76 -0.15
N ASP A 93 20.14 18.63 -1.16
CA ASP A 93 20.19 18.26 -2.56
C ASP A 93 21.28 19.08 -3.24
N GLN A 94 22.10 18.41 -4.07
CA GLN A 94 23.24 19.04 -4.73
C GLN A 94 22.86 19.75 -6.03
N LYS A 95 21.66 19.48 -6.55
CA LYS A 95 21.21 19.97 -7.85
C LYS A 95 20.21 21.10 -7.71
N GLU A 96 19.18 20.91 -6.89
CA GLU A 96 18.02 21.79 -6.83
C GLU A 96 17.46 21.82 -5.41
N HIS A 97 17.06 23.00 -4.95
CA HIS A 97 16.48 23.19 -3.62
C HIS A 97 15.34 24.21 -3.65
N VAL A 98 14.67 24.37 -2.50
CA VAL A 98 13.59 25.34 -2.34
C VAL A 98 14.16 26.57 -1.65
N ASP A 99 14.03 27.73 -2.29
CA ASP A 99 14.32 29.02 -1.68
C ASP A 99 13.01 29.80 -1.47
N TYR A 100 13.01 30.77 -0.57
CA TYR A 100 11.83 31.59 -0.27
C TYR A 100 12.09 33.05 -0.68
N SER A 101 11.60 33.41 -1.86
CA SER A 101 11.67 34.79 -2.35
C SER A 101 10.36 35.52 -2.06
N GLY A 102 10.43 36.55 -1.20
CA GLY A 102 9.24 37.31 -0.79
C GLY A 102 8.19 36.49 -0.02
N GLY A 103 8.61 35.38 0.62
CA GLY A 103 7.72 34.46 1.35
C GLY A 103 7.04 33.41 0.47
N LEU A 104 7.34 33.36 -0.83
CA LEU A 104 6.85 32.33 -1.75
C LEU A 104 7.97 31.33 -2.06
N PRO A 105 7.67 30.02 -2.10
CA PRO A 105 8.64 29.00 -2.46
C PRO A 105 9.03 29.16 -3.94
N ARG A 106 10.33 29.08 -4.24
CA ARG A 106 10.91 29.15 -5.59
C ARG A 106 11.91 28.02 -5.75
N LEU A 107 12.03 27.52 -6.97
CA LEU A 107 13.06 26.54 -7.29
C LEU A 107 14.40 27.25 -7.50
N ALA A 108 15.43 26.83 -6.79
CA ALA A 108 16.79 27.33 -6.92
C ALA A 108 17.73 26.21 -7.38
N SER A 109 18.66 26.54 -8.28
CA SER A 109 19.68 25.60 -8.76
C SER A 109 20.93 25.64 -7.88
N GLY A 110 21.59 24.49 -7.75
CA GLY A 110 22.79 24.30 -6.94
C GLY A 110 22.50 23.69 -5.57
N PRO A 111 23.56 23.45 -4.78
CA PRO A 111 23.44 22.80 -3.48
C PRO A 111 22.62 23.66 -2.53
N GLY A 112 21.69 23.02 -1.84
CA GLY A 112 20.88 23.64 -0.81
C GLY A 112 19.96 22.61 -0.16
N THR A 113 19.00 23.09 0.61
CA THR A 113 18.12 22.21 1.38
C THR A 113 16.64 22.43 1.06
N SER A 114 15.88 21.36 1.13
CA SER A 114 14.43 21.36 0.90
C SER A 114 13.73 20.65 2.05
N MET A 115 12.58 21.17 2.46
CA MET A 115 11.73 20.48 3.41
C MET A 115 10.89 19.43 2.69
N VAL A 116 11.02 18.16 3.09
CA VAL A 116 10.29 17.02 2.52
C VAL A 116 9.32 16.47 3.56
N ALA A 117 8.09 16.16 3.16
CA ALA A 117 7.10 15.58 4.08
C ALA A 117 7.29 14.09 4.33
N PHE A 118 6.99 13.70 5.58
CA PHE A 118 6.63 12.33 5.91
C PHE A 118 5.19 12.04 5.47
N LEU A 119 4.98 10.91 4.81
CA LEU A 119 3.65 10.35 4.54
C LEU A 119 3.26 9.28 5.55
N LEU A 120 4.22 8.74 6.31
CA LEU A 120 3.99 7.82 7.42
C LEU A 120 5.01 8.11 8.54
N THR A 121 4.52 8.30 9.76
CA THR A 121 5.34 8.52 10.96
C THR A 121 5.29 7.31 11.88
N ASP A 122 6.09 7.34 12.95
CA ASP A 122 6.10 6.32 14.01
C ASP A 122 4.75 6.16 14.74
N SER A 123 3.91 7.20 14.80
CA SER A 123 2.52 7.11 15.30
C SER A 123 1.55 6.34 14.38
N ASN A 124 2.02 5.74 13.28
CA ASN A 124 1.19 4.99 12.32
C ASN A 124 0.03 5.80 11.70
N ILE A 125 0.16 7.13 11.62
CA ILE A 125 -0.84 8.00 10.99
C ILE A 125 -0.48 8.19 9.51
N PRO A 126 -1.20 7.58 8.55
CA PRO A 126 -0.93 7.78 7.13
C PRO A 126 -1.41 9.18 6.69
N MET A 127 -0.50 9.97 6.10
CA MET A 127 -0.80 11.28 5.53
C MET A 127 -0.87 11.18 4.01
N LEU A 128 -1.88 10.46 3.51
CA LEU A 128 -2.07 10.21 2.08
C LEU A 128 -2.12 11.52 1.26
N LEU A 129 -1.63 11.41 0.04
CA LEU A 129 -1.64 12.49 -0.95
C LEU A 129 -3.04 12.63 -1.54
N ARG A 130 -3.50 13.86 -1.71
CA ARG A 130 -4.80 14.21 -2.31
C ARG A 130 -4.57 15.02 -3.57
N GLN A 131 -5.10 14.51 -4.68
CA GLN A 131 -4.95 15.13 -5.99
C GLN A 131 -5.49 16.56 -6.02
N GLU A 132 -6.69 16.78 -5.47
CA GLU A 132 -7.38 18.08 -5.51
C GLU A 132 -6.59 19.16 -4.77
N GLU A 133 -5.92 18.78 -3.68
CA GLU A 133 -5.10 19.69 -2.90
C GLU A 133 -3.83 20.10 -3.67
N MET A 134 -3.19 19.16 -4.37
CA MET A 134 -2.01 19.44 -5.19
C MET A 134 -2.35 20.30 -6.41
N GLU A 135 -3.46 19.99 -7.10
CA GLU A 135 -3.99 20.80 -8.21
C GLU A 135 -4.29 22.23 -7.75
N ARG A 136 -4.97 22.37 -6.60
CA ARG A 136 -5.31 23.67 -5.99
C ARG A 136 -4.05 24.48 -5.65
N GLN A 137 -3.03 23.84 -5.08
CA GLN A 137 -1.77 24.51 -4.75
C GLN A 137 -1.01 24.96 -6.01
N LEU A 138 -0.93 24.12 -7.04
CA LEU A 138 -0.30 24.48 -8.32
C LEU A 138 -1.04 25.63 -9.02
N GLY A 139 -2.37 25.58 -9.05
CA GLY A 139 -3.18 26.68 -9.60
C GLY A 139 -2.97 27.98 -8.83
N SER A 140 -2.98 27.93 -7.50
CA SER A 140 -2.72 29.10 -6.65
C SER A 140 -1.30 29.66 -6.82
N PHE A 141 -0.31 28.78 -7.04
CA PHE A 141 1.08 29.18 -7.30
C PHE A 141 1.19 29.97 -8.60
N ILE A 142 0.59 29.46 -9.68
CA ILE A 142 0.56 30.13 -10.99
C ILE A 142 -0.21 31.45 -10.90
N ASP A 143 -1.41 31.46 -10.31
CA ASP A 143 -2.24 32.66 -10.14
C ASP A 143 -1.47 33.80 -9.45
N THR A 144 -0.66 33.44 -8.45
CA THR A 144 0.10 34.40 -7.64
C THR A 144 1.31 34.98 -8.38
N LEU A 145 2.04 34.14 -9.12
CA LEU A 145 3.32 34.53 -9.73
C LEU A 145 3.19 35.02 -11.18
N LEU A 146 2.11 34.67 -11.88
CA LEU A 146 1.92 34.99 -13.30
C LEU A 146 1.99 36.51 -13.61
N PRO A 147 1.35 37.41 -12.83
CA PRO A 147 1.46 38.85 -13.08
C PRO A 147 2.90 39.38 -12.97
N GLY A 148 3.68 38.83 -12.03
CA GLY A 148 5.09 39.18 -11.86
C GLY A 148 5.97 38.60 -12.97
N CYS A 149 5.66 37.39 -13.45
CA CYS A 149 6.40 36.75 -14.53
C CYS A 149 6.34 37.55 -15.85
N VAL A 150 5.16 38.06 -16.23
CA VAL A 150 5.02 38.85 -17.46
C VAL A 150 5.62 40.26 -17.36
N ASN A 151 6.03 40.67 -16.15
CA ASN A 151 6.68 41.95 -15.86
C ASN A 151 5.93 43.17 -16.45
N GLU A 152 4.63 43.23 -16.17
CA GLU A 152 3.70 44.28 -16.65
C GLU A 152 3.72 44.49 -18.18
N PHE A 153 4.14 43.47 -18.95
CA PHE A 153 4.32 43.56 -20.40
C PHE A 153 5.26 44.68 -20.87
N SER A 154 6.17 45.15 -20.01
CA SER A 154 7.14 46.23 -20.32
C SER A 154 7.90 46.04 -21.64
N SER A 155 8.29 44.81 -21.98
CA SER A 155 8.96 44.49 -23.25
C SER A 155 8.12 44.75 -24.52
N LEU A 156 6.78 44.81 -24.38
CA LEU A 156 5.85 45.14 -25.44
C LEU A 156 5.53 46.64 -25.50
N GLU A 157 5.57 47.33 -24.35
CA GLU A 157 5.42 48.80 -24.30
C GLU A 157 6.52 49.50 -25.11
N ASP A 158 7.76 48.99 -25.01
CA ASP A 158 8.90 49.45 -25.81
C ASP A 158 8.68 49.29 -27.34
N GLN A 159 7.74 48.43 -27.74
CA GLN A 159 7.35 48.17 -29.13
C GLN A 159 6.06 48.90 -29.53
N GLY A 160 5.56 49.79 -28.67
CA GLY A 160 4.33 50.57 -28.89
C GLY A 160 3.04 49.75 -28.73
N VAL A 161 3.07 48.66 -27.97
CA VAL A 161 1.90 47.83 -27.67
C VAL A 161 1.53 48.04 -26.20
N ALA A 162 0.34 48.59 -25.93
CA ALA A 162 -0.17 48.71 -24.57
C ALA A 162 -1.05 47.50 -24.25
N VAL A 163 -0.82 46.85 -23.11
CA VAL A 163 -1.60 45.69 -22.65
C VAL A 163 -2.22 46.01 -21.30
N ARG A 164 -3.51 45.75 -21.15
CA ARG A 164 -4.28 46.00 -19.92
C ARG A 164 -4.96 44.72 -19.44
N SER A 165 -4.77 44.42 -18.16
CA SER A 165 -5.48 43.36 -17.47
C SER A 165 -6.90 43.80 -17.09
N LEU A 166 -7.91 43.00 -17.42
CA LEU A 166 -9.31 43.27 -17.07
C LEU A 166 -9.75 42.56 -15.79
N ALA A 167 -9.06 41.49 -15.39
CA ALA A 167 -9.27 40.75 -14.14
C ALA A 167 -7.94 40.14 -13.64
N ILE A 168 -7.96 39.57 -12.44
CA ILE A 168 -6.85 38.73 -11.95
C ILE A 168 -6.85 37.38 -12.70
N PRO A 169 -5.68 36.76 -12.93
CA PRO A 169 -5.62 35.44 -13.53
C PRO A 169 -6.27 34.41 -12.59
N LYS A 170 -6.96 33.43 -13.18
CA LYS A 170 -7.49 32.27 -12.47
C LYS A 170 -7.13 31.00 -13.22
N THR A 171 -6.43 30.11 -12.54
CA THR A 171 -5.89 28.88 -13.11
C THR A 171 -6.57 27.68 -12.47
N THR A 172 -7.05 26.79 -13.32
CA THR A 172 -7.52 25.45 -12.96
C THR A 172 -6.49 24.45 -13.44
N ILE A 173 -6.15 23.51 -12.57
CA ILE A 173 -5.23 22.41 -12.88
C ILE A 173 -6.04 21.13 -12.89
N THR A 174 -5.80 20.28 -13.87
CA THR A 174 -6.34 18.91 -13.91
C THR A 174 -5.18 17.94 -14.08
N PHE A 175 -5.05 17.00 -13.15
CA PHE A 175 -4.12 15.88 -13.23
C PHE A 175 -4.85 14.68 -13.84
N ALA A 176 -4.50 14.38 -15.09
CA ALA A 176 -4.89 13.17 -15.79
C ALA A 176 -3.61 12.48 -16.30
N ASP A 177 -3.66 11.84 -17.46
CA ASP A 177 -2.52 11.26 -18.18
C ASP A 177 -1.43 12.31 -18.49
N GLN A 178 -1.85 13.58 -18.50
CA GLN A 178 -1.02 14.77 -18.56
C GLN A 178 -1.55 15.82 -17.58
N VAL A 179 -0.70 16.75 -17.16
CA VAL A 179 -1.10 17.93 -16.41
C VAL A 179 -1.67 18.96 -17.37
N ILE A 180 -2.95 19.28 -17.22
CA ILE A 180 -3.66 20.30 -17.99
C ILE A 180 -3.74 21.56 -17.14
N ILE A 181 -3.27 22.68 -17.70
CA ILE A 181 -3.25 23.98 -17.06
C ILE A 181 -4.14 24.92 -17.87
N ASP A 182 -5.32 25.23 -17.33
CA ASP A 182 -6.27 26.16 -17.93
C ASP A 182 -6.29 27.47 -17.16
N THR A 183 -5.70 28.51 -17.74
CA THR A 183 -5.65 29.85 -17.16
C THR A 183 -6.62 30.77 -17.88
N LYS A 184 -7.54 31.36 -17.11
CA LYS A 184 -8.41 32.45 -17.55
C LYS A 184 -7.83 33.78 -17.10
N TRP A 185 -7.35 34.57 -18.05
CA TRP A 185 -6.82 35.90 -17.79
C TRP A 185 -7.23 36.88 -18.90
N PRO A 186 -8.34 37.61 -18.73
CA PRO A 186 -8.83 38.53 -19.75
C PRO A 186 -7.89 39.74 -19.90
N LEU A 187 -7.22 39.82 -21.04
CA LEU A 187 -6.32 40.89 -21.44
C LEU A 187 -6.88 41.64 -22.65
N GLU A 188 -6.69 42.95 -22.66
CA GLU A 188 -6.96 43.82 -23.80
C GLU A 188 -5.66 44.49 -24.22
N GLY A 189 -5.30 44.39 -25.50
CA GLY A 189 -4.11 45.05 -26.03
C GLY A 189 -4.41 45.98 -27.20
N THR A 190 -3.61 47.03 -27.33
CA THR A 190 -3.73 48.03 -28.39
C THR A 190 -2.37 48.29 -29.05
N LYS A 191 -2.36 48.36 -30.40
CA LYS A 191 -1.19 48.74 -31.19
C LYS A 191 -1.63 49.66 -32.32
N GLY A 192 -1.37 50.97 -32.17
CA GLY A 192 -1.93 51.96 -33.10
C GLY A 192 -3.45 52.02 -33.01
N GLU A 193 -4.15 51.69 -34.09
CA GLU A 193 -5.64 51.62 -34.14
C GLU A 193 -6.20 50.21 -33.91
N ASP A 194 -5.35 49.18 -33.96
CA ASP A 194 -5.77 47.79 -33.78
C ASP A 194 -5.93 47.47 -32.30
N THR A 195 -7.07 46.88 -31.95
CA THR A 195 -7.35 46.35 -30.62
C THR A 195 -7.57 44.85 -30.68
N TRP A 196 -7.13 44.14 -29.64
CA TRP A 196 -7.34 42.70 -29.51
C TRP A 196 -7.67 42.34 -28.07
N ARG A 197 -8.33 41.20 -27.90
CA ARG A 197 -8.66 40.62 -26.60
C ARG A 197 -8.28 39.14 -26.59
N SER A 198 -7.67 38.70 -25.51
CA SER A 198 -7.43 37.29 -25.22
C SER A 198 -7.91 36.99 -23.81
N GLU A 199 -8.30 35.75 -23.54
CA GLU A 199 -8.93 35.38 -22.27
C GLU A 199 -8.47 34.01 -21.80
N ASP A 200 -8.45 33.03 -22.68
CA ASP A 200 -8.13 31.65 -22.33
C ASP A 200 -6.73 31.24 -22.80
N TYR A 201 -5.98 30.60 -21.91
CA TYR A 201 -4.65 30.02 -22.17
C TYR A 201 -4.62 28.60 -21.62
N THR A 202 -4.33 27.62 -22.49
CA THR A 202 -4.22 26.23 -22.12
C THR A 202 -2.81 25.73 -22.39
N HIS A 203 -2.21 25.09 -21.40
CA HIS A 203 -0.91 24.43 -21.51
C HIS A 203 -0.99 22.98 -21.03
N HIS A 204 -0.21 22.10 -21.64
CA HIS A 204 -0.18 20.69 -21.30
C HIS A 204 1.26 20.25 -21.01
N ILE A 205 1.45 19.53 -19.91
CA ILE A 205 2.72 18.91 -19.55
C ILE A 205 2.49 17.41 -19.43
N GLN A 206 3.24 16.61 -20.18
CA GLN A 206 3.14 15.15 -20.21
C GLN A 206 3.68 14.53 -18.91
N VAL A 207 2.98 14.69 -17.79
CA VAL A 207 3.30 14.05 -16.51
C VAL A 207 2.04 13.40 -15.98
N ASN A 208 2.11 12.10 -15.75
CA ASN A 208 1.02 11.32 -15.19
C ASN A 208 1.08 11.39 -13.65
N MET A 209 0.58 12.51 -13.11
CA MET A 209 0.50 12.74 -11.68
C MET A 209 -0.40 11.73 -10.94
N PRO A 210 -1.56 11.30 -11.46
CA PRO A 210 -2.40 10.31 -10.78
C PRO A 210 -1.64 9.02 -10.48
N THR A 211 -0.92 8.46 -11.46
CA THR A 211 -0.16 7.24 -11.23
C THR A 211 0.93 7.41 -10.17
N LEU A 212 1.59 8.56 -10.10
CA LEU A 212 2.59 8.84 -9.06
C LEU A 212 1.96 8.92 -7.66
N ILE A 213 0.81 9.59 -7.55
CA ILE A 213 0.05 9.76 -6.30
C ILE A 213 -0.45 8.40 -5.79
N GLU A 214 -1.07 7.62 -6.68
CA GLU A 214 -1.59 6.28 -6.36
C GLU A 214 -0.49 5.36 -5.87
N ASN A 215 0.62 5.25 -6.61
CA ASN A 215 1.73 4.39 -6.20
C ASN A 215 2.37 4.85 -4.88
N ALA A 216 2.57 6.15 -4.68
CA ALA A 216 3.08 6.67 -3.40
C ALA A 216 2.16 6.31 -2.22
N ASN A 217 0.84 6.45 -2.39
CA ASN A 217 -0.15 6.10 -1.38
C ASN A 217 -0.19 4.58 -1.11
N VAL A 218 -0.09 3.74 -2.15
CA VAL A 218 -0.03 2.28 -1.99
C VAL A 218 1.20 1.87 -1.18
N LEU A 219 2.36 2.50 -1.39
CA LEU A 219 3.57 2.22 -0.60
C LEU A 219 3.41 2.56 0.87
N VAL A 220 2.72 3.65 1.18
CA VAL A 220 2.39 4.06 2.55
C VAL A 220 1.46 3.05 3.22
N VAL A 221 0.36 2.71 2.55
CA VAL A 221 -0.64 1.76 3.08
C VAL A 221 -0.01 0.38 3.26
N THR A 222 0.83 -0.04 2.32
CA THR A 222 1.53 -1.31 2.43
C THR A 222 2.48 -1.32 3.61
N GLU A 223 3.25 -0.26 3.82
CA GLU A 223 4.16 -0.22 4.96
C GLU A 223 3.39 -0.32 6.28
N LEU A 224 2.23 0.33 6.36
CA LEU A 224 1.33 0.24 7.51
C LEU A 224 0.81 -1.18 7.74
N LEU A 225 0.47 -1.92 6.67
CA LEU A 225 -0.12 -3.26 6.76
C LEU A 225 0.91 -4.38 6.90
N PHE A 226 2.09 -4.22 6.31
CA PHE A 226 3.06 -5.30 6.13
C PHE A 226 4.43 -5.02 6.72
N THR A 227 4.70 -3.81 7.24
CA THR A 227 5.92 -3.49 8.01
C THR A 227 7.21 -3.87 7.30
N TYR A 228 7.24 -3.69 5.97
CA TYR A 228 8.28 -4.27 5.14
C TYR A 228 9.63 -3.62 5.38
N ILE A 229 9.68 -2.31 5.69
CA ILE A 229 10.95 -1.65 6.01
C ILE A 229 11.54 -2.27 7.29
N GLU A 230 10.74 -2.40 8.35
CA GLU A 230 11.19 -3.00 9.62
C GLU A 230 11.64 -4.45 9.45
N LYS A 231 10.87 -5.27 8.71
CA LYS A 231 11.22 -6.67 8.45
C LYS A 231 12.57 -6.80 7.79
N LYS A 232 12.88 -5.93 6.81
CA LYS A 232 14.16 -5.94 6.10
C LYS A 232 15.30 -5.46 6.99
N VAL A 233 15.07 -4.43 7.82
CA VAL A 233 16.06 -3.99 8.82
C VAL A 233 16.38 -5.11 9.81
N LYS A 234 15.36 -5.83 10.30
CA LYS A 234 15.57 -6.99 11.18
C LYS A 234 16.38 -8.08 10.49
N MET A 235 16.09 -8.35 9.22
CA MET A 235 16.84 -9.31 8.44
C MET A 235 18.30 -8.88 8.27
N ALA A 236 18.57 -7.61 7.95
CA ALA A 236 19.93 -7.08 7.85
C ALA A 236 20.68 -7.25 9.18
N ILE A 237 20.06 -6.89 10.31
CA ILE A 237 20.66 -7.11 11.64
C ILE A 237 20.96 -8.59 11.87
N SER A 238 20.05 -9.49 11.48
CA SER A 238 20.26 -10.94 11.61
C SER A 238 21.35 -11.47 10.69
N LEU A 239 21.51 -10.93 9.48
CA LEU A 239 22.48 -11.37 8.49
C LEU A 239 23.90 -10.99 8.90
N TYR A 240 24.08 -9.76 9.38
CA TYR A 240 25.35 -9.23 9.87
C TYR A 240 25.53 -9.45 11.38
N SER A 241 24.76 -10.35 11.99
CA SER A 241 24.91 -10.68 13.41
C SER A 241 26.19 -11.45 13.67
N TYR A 242 26.90 -11.10 14.75
CA TYR A 242 28.08 -11.85 15.19
C TYR A 242 27.80 -13.34 15.39
N GLN A 243 28.62 -14.18 14.76
CA GLN A 243 28.47 -15.65 14.74
C GLN A 243 29.46 -16.39 15.66
N GLY A 244 30.20 -15.68 16.52
CA GLY A 244 31.22 -16.27 17.39
C GLY A 244 32.64 -16.19 16.80
N GLY A 245 33.66 -16.28 17.66
CA GLY A 245 35.05 -16.13 17.27
C GLY A 245 35.55 -14.69 17.28
N GLU A 246 36.39 -14.30 16.32
CA GLU A 246 36.88 -12.93 16.19
C GLU A 246 35.79 -12.03 15.58
N LYS A 247 35.49 -10.92 16.25
CA LYS A 247 34.50 -9.94 15.79
C LYS A 247 34.98 -9.24 14.51
N ALA A 248 34.21 -9.36 13.44
CA ALA A 248 34.39 -8.61 12.20
C ALA A 248 33.99 -7.15 12.37
N ALA A 249 34.41 -6.30 11.43
CA ALA A 249 34.15 -4.85 11.50
C ALA A 249 32.67 -4.50 11.29
N ASP A 250 31.96 -5.34 10.54
CA ASP A 250 30.54 -5.21 10.20
C ASP A 250 29.61 -6.04 11.09
N ASP A 251 30.16 -6.76 12.09
CA ASP A 251 29.36 -7.55 13.00
C ASP A 251 28.48 -6.67 13.90
N LEU A 252 27.19 -6.93 13.87
CA LEU A 252 26.17 -6.33 14.73
C LEU A 252 25.91 -7.21 15.97
N PRO A 253 25.50 -6.60 17.10
CA PRO A 253 24.99 -7.33 18.24
C PRO A 253 23.81 -8.26 17.86
N PRO A 254 23.87 -9.57 18.13
CA PRO A 254 22.82 -10.48 17.68
C PRO A 254 21.57 -10.38 18.55
N PHE A 255 20.39 -10.58 17.94
CA PHE A 255 19.12 -10.66 18.68
C PHE A 255 19.13 -11.76 19.75
N SER A 256 19.67 -12.92 19.39
CA SER A 256 19.90 -14.02 20.31
C SER A 256 21.03 -14.92 19.80
N PHE A 257 22.08 -15.07 20.60
CA PHE A 257 23.19 -15.97 20.30
C PHE A 257 23.83 -16.46 21.59
N THR A 258 24.38 -17.67 21.60
CA THR A 258 25.15 -18.18 22.75
C THR A 258 26.48 -18.72 22.25
N TYR A 259 27.56 -18.19 22.79
CA TYR A 259 28.93 -18.58 22.45
C TYR A 259 29.62 -19.19 23.66
N VAL A 260 30.46 -20.20 23.42
CA VAL A 260 31.28 -20.82 24.46
C VAL A 260 32.74 -20.62 24.08
N ASP A 261 33.48 -19.99 24.98
CA ASP A 261 34.88 -19.68 24.78
C ASP A 261 35.74 -20.16 25.95
N VAL A 262 36.91 -20.71 25.64
CA VAL A 262 37.91 -21.14 26.61
C VAL A 262 38.82 -20.00 27.07
N SER A 263 38.89 -18.90 26.32
CA SER A 263 39.68 -17.72 26.69
C SER A 263 38.95 -16.77 27.64
N CYS A 264 37.61 -16.92 27.77
CA CYS A 264 36.75 -16.07 28.57
C CYS A 264 36.81 -14.59 28.17
N ILE A 265 37.08 -14.33 26.89
CA ILE A 265 37.05 -12.98 26.31
C ILE A 265 35.73 -12.82 25.58
N SER A 266 34.88 -11.95 26.12
CA SER A 266 33.57 -11.65 25.55
C SER A 266 33.64 -10.52 24.54
N THR A 267 32.92 -10.70 23.44
CA THR A 267 32.74 -9.66 22.42
C THR A 267 31.72 -8.64 22.90
N TYR A 268 32.00 -7.35 22.70
CA TYR A 268 31.12 -6.24 23.05
C TYR A 268 31.05 -5.22 21.91
N TRP A 269 30.07 -4.33 22.00
CA TRP A 269 29.91 -3.19 21.09
C TRP A 269 29.66 -1.92 21.88
N THR A 270 29.78 -0.79 21.21
CA THR A 270 29.24 0.47 21.72
C THR A 270 28.07 0.95 20.85
N ILE A 271 27.10 1.65 21.42
CA ILE A 271 25.98 2.23 20.66
C ILE A 271 26.48 3.05 19.45
N PRO A 272 27.49 3.94 19.57
CA PRO A 272 28.00 4.69 18.40
C PRO A 272 28.60 3.80 17.31
N GLU A 273 29.29 2.73 17.68
CA GLU A 273 29.84 1.75 16.73
C GLU A 273 28.72 1.02 15.99
N VAL A 274 27.67 0.60 16.70
CA VAL A 274 26.51 -0.05 16.08
C VAL A 274 25.75 0.93 15.20
N GLN A 275 25.63 2.19 15.62
CA GLN A 275 25.01 3.24 14.83
C GLN A 275 25.75 3.49 13.51
N ASP A 276 27.08 3.54 13.57
CA ASP A 276 27.94 3.73 12.40
C ASP A 276 27.83 2.54 11.43
N THR A 277 27.96 1.33 11.96
CA THR A 277 27.91 0.07 11.21
C THR A 277 26.54 -0.16 10.57
N LEU A 278 25.47 -0.07 11.36
CA LEU A 278 24.11 -0.22 10.85
C LEU A 278 23.78 0.90 9.86
N GLY A 279 24.23 2.13 10.10
CA GLY A 279 24.08 3.24 9.16
C GLY A 279 24.71 2.93 7.79
N ASP A 280 25.94 2.41 7.77
CA ASP A 280 26.62 2.00 6.53
C ASP A 280 25.88 0.86 5.81
N LEU A 281 25.39 -0.12 6.56
CA LEU A 281 24.58 -1.21 6.02
C LEU A 281 23.30 -0.67 5.38
N LEU A 282 22.54 0.18 6.08
CA LEU A 282 21.30 0.75 5.55
C LEU A 282 21.56 1.59 4.28
N VAL A 283 22.67 2.32 4.18
CA VAL A 283 23.06 3.03 2.94
C VAL A 283 23.21 2.06 1.76
N SER A 284 23.75 0.87 2.00
CA SER A 284 23.97 -0.15 0.96
C SER A 284 22.73 -1.01 0.65
N GLU A 285 21.94 -1.36 1.67
CA GLU A 285 20.81 -2.28 1.55
C GLU A 285 19.52 -1.57 1.11
N MET A 286 19.29 -0.32 1.53
CA MET A 286 18.06 0.43 1.19
C MET A 286 17.84 0.58 -0.33
N PRO A 287 18.86 0.91 -1.15
CA PRO A 287 18.68 0.98 -2.60
C PRO A 287 18.45 -0.38 -3.29
N LEU A 288 18.81 -1.49 -2.61
CA LEU A 288 18.58 -2.85 -3.09
C LEU A 288 17.16 -3.33 -2.80
N MET A 289 16.50 -2.72 -1.81
CA MET A 289 15.08 -2.95 -1.54
C MET A 289 14.26 -2.34 -2.66
N LYS A 290 13.86 -3.19 -3.59
CA LYS A 290 13.01 -2.83 -4.71
C LYS A 290 11.69 -3.56 -4.59
N LEU A 291 10.63 -2.83 -4.90
CA LEU A 291 9.32 -3.42 -5.13
C LEU A 291 9.41 -4.17 -6.47
N GLU A 292 8.68 -5.28 -6.63
CA GLU A 292 8.79 -6.34 -7.68
C GLU A 292 8.99 -5.92 -9.17
N GLN A 293 9.12 -4.64 -9.51
CA GLN A 293 9.07 -4.16 -10.88
C GLN A 293 10.42 -4.16 -11.62
N GLY A 294 10.43 -4.87 -12.77
CA GLY A 294 11.24 -4.54 -13.94
C GLY A 294 12.76 -4.75 -13.85
N TYR A 295 13.30 -5.25 -12.74
CA TYR A 295 14.75 -5.41 -12.59
C TYR A 295 15.25 -6.72 -13.20
N VAL A 296 16.05 -6.59 -14.26
CA VAL A 296 16.87 -7.70 -14.76
C VAL A 296 18.08 -7.83 -13.84
N TRP A 297 18.04 -8.80 -12.93
CA TRP A 297 19.19 -9.15 -12.12
C TRP A 297 20.40 -9.43 -13.03
N PRO A 298 21.61 -8.93 -12.69
CA PRO A 298 22.83 -9.44 -13.30
C PRO A 298 22.84 -10.96 -13.18
N GLU A 299 23.22 -11.69 -14.24
CA GLU A 299 23.37 -13.14 -14.16
C GLU A 299 24.37 -13.48 -13.04
N MET A 300 23.85 -13.91 -11.89
CA MET A 300 24.64 -14.36 -10.76
C MET A 300 24.79 -15.86 -10.82
N THR A 301 26.04 -16.31 -10.84
CA THR A 301 26.39 -17.74 -10.86
C THR A 301 26.32 -18.39 -9.48
N ASP A 302 26.19 -17.60 -8.41
CA ASP A 302 26.10 -18.07 -7.03
C ASP A 302 24.65 -18.06 -6.53
N ASP A 303 24.16 -19.23 -6.15
CA ASP A 303 22.78 -19.44 -5.71
C ASP A 303 22.49 -18.78 -4.35
N LEU A 304 23.51 -18.66 -3.48
CA LEU A 304 23.37 -17.99 -2.18
C LEU A 304 23.22 -16.49 -2.35
N ALA A 305 24.10 -15.86 -3.14
CA ALA A 305 23.97 -14.45 -3.51
C ALA A 305 22.60 -14.19 -4.15
N ARG A 306 22.18 -15.02 -5.11
CA ARG A 306 20.86 -14.90 -5.74
C ARG A 306 19.71 -14.95 -4.71
N GLY A 307 19.75 -15.88 -3.76
CA GLY A 307 18.74 -15.98 -2.70
C GLY A 307 18.70 -14.76 -1.77
N VAL A 308 19.86 -14.17 -1.45
CA VAL A 308 19.94 -12.92 -0.67
C VAL A 308 19.33 -11.75 -1.44
N TYR A 309 19.64 -11.61 -2.73
CA TYR A 309 19.09 -10.55 -3.58
C TYR A 309 17.59 -10.71 -3.85
N GLN A 310 17.11 -11.93 -4.12
CA GLN A 310 15.68 -12.23 -4.25
C GLN A 310 14.92 -11.94 -2.94
N ASN A 311 15.57 -12.09 -1.79
CA ASN A 311 14.95 -11.72 -0.52
C ASN A 311 14.93 -10.20 -0.27
N HIS A 312 15.44 -9.36 -1.17
CA HIS A 312 15.24 -7.90 -1.16
C HIS A 312 14.02 -7.47 -1.97
N GLU A 313 13.38 -8.38 -2.68
CA GLU A 313 12.13 -8.14 -3.40
C GLU A 313 10.98 -7.94 -2.39
N ILE A 314 10.11 -6.98 -2.69
CA ILE A 314 8.92 -6.65 -1.92
C ILE A 314 7.73 -6.71 -2.91
N GLY A 315 7.02 -7.83 -2.93
CA GLY A 315 5.92 -8.09 -3.86
C GLY A 315 4.62 -7.42 -3.45
N VAL A 316 4.59 -6.10 -3.59
CA VAL A 316 3.55 -5.23 -3.02
C VAL A 316 2.74 -4.49 -4.08
N LEU A 317 3.35 -4.20 -5.24
CA LEU A 317 2.71 -3.52 -6.34
C LEU A 317 2.47 -4.52 -7.48
N ALA A 318 1.34 -4.41 -8.17
CA ALA A 318 1.14 -5.12 -9.43
C ALA A 318 2.25 -4.74 -10.43
N GLU A 319 2.73 -5.67 -11.25
CA GLU A 319 3.78 -5.39 -12.24
C GLU A 319 3.35 -4.30 -13.23
N ASP A 320 4.02 -3.15 -13.19
CA ASP A 320 3.92 -2.11 -14.22
C ASP A 320 5.33 -1.74 -14.73
N PRO A 321 5.68 -2.07 -15.99
CA PRO A 321 6.99 -1.72 -16.55
C PRO A 321 7.22 -0.21 -16.72
N ASN A 322 6.20 0.62 -16.48
CA ASN A 322 6.25 2.07 -16.59
C ASN A 322 6.53 2.78 -15.27
N ILE A 323 6.63 2.05 -14.16
CA ILE A 323 6.87 2.60 -12.83
C ILE A 323 8.21 2.07 -12.29
N ASP A 324 9.00 2.96 -11.70
CA ASP A 324 10.22 2.61 -10.98
C ASP A 324 10.14 3.17 -9.56
N THR A 325 10.58 2.37 -8.61
CA THR A 325 10.55 2.72 -7.19
C THR A 325 11.91 2.49 -6.55
N ALA A 326 12.31 3.41 -5.69
CA ALA A 326 13.58 3.30 -4.99
C ALA A 326 13.47 3.83 -3.57
N MET A 327 14.25 3.23 -2.67
CA MET A 327 14.37 3.66 -1.29
C MET A 327 15.82 4.06 -1.02
N THR A 328 16.02 5.11 -0.23
CA THR A 328 17.35 5.55 0.14
C THR A 328 17.38 5.91 1.62
N TYR A 329 18.51 5.61 2.24
CA TYR A 329 18.90 6.14 3.53
C TYR A 329 20.23 6.87 3.37
N ARG A 330 20.42 7.94 4.14
CA ARG A 330 21.69 8.65 4.21
C ARG A 330 22.20 8.65 5.63
N LYS A 331 23.46 8.29 5.81
CA LYS A 331 24.08 8.16 7.13
C LYS A 331 24.04 9.46 7.93
N GLU A 332 24.15 10.61 7.27
CA GLU A 332 24.04 11.94 7.88
C GLU A 332 22.69 12.22 8.54
N TRP A 333 21.62 11.50 8.15
CA TRP A 333 20.32 11.60 8.80
C TRP A 333 20.30 10.97 10.19
N GLY A 334 21.20 10.01 10.43
CA GLY A 334 21.31 9.30 11.69
C GLY A 334 20.03 8.54 12.05
N PHE A 335 19.85 8.31 13.34
CA PHE A 335 18.68 7.66 13.92
C PHE A 335 18.03 8.66 14.87
N ASN A 336 16.73 8.89 14.71
CA ASN A 336 15.92 9.68 15.63
C ASN A 336 15.86 9.01 17.02
N GLU A 337 15.88 7.68 17.03
CA GLU A 337 16.05 6.86 18.22
C GLU A 337 16.92 5.64 17.89
N MET A 338 17.92 5.36 18.72
CA MET A 338 18.62 4.09 18.71
C MET A 338 18.89 3.66 20.15
N ARG A 339 18.28 2.55 20.55
CA ARG A 339 18.44 1.98 21.88
C ARG A 339 18.57 0.47 21.75
N ILE A 340 19.62 -0.08 22.34
CA ILE A 340 19.89 -1.51 22.33
C ILE A 340 19.94 -1.97 23.78
N LYS A 341 19.08 -2.93 24.16
CA LYS A 341 19.00 -3.45 25.53
C LYS A 341 19.28 -4.96 25.58
N PRO A 342 19.93 -5.47 26.64
CA PRO A 342 20.52 -4.72 27.73
C PRO A 342 21.79 -3.97 27.29
N SER A 343 22.04 -2.80 27.88
CA SER A 343 23.28 -2.04 27.75
C SER A 343 23.59 -1.36 29.08
N ASP A 344 24.87 -1.13 29.38
CA ASP A 344 25.34 -0.29 30.49
C ASP A 344 25.90 1.01 29.92
N GLY A 345 25.08 2.08 30.00
CA GLY A 345 25.34 3.30 29.24
C GLY A 345 25.38 3.00 27.73
N SER A 346 26.52 3.29 27.09
CA SER A 346 26.75 3.00 25.68
C SER A 346 27.31 1.61 25.40
N LEU A 347 27.68 0.84 26.42
CA LEU A 347 28.30 -0.48 26.26
C LEU A 347 27.24 -1.57 26.11
N ILE A 348 27.34 -2.35 25.04
CA ILE A 348 26.48 -3.49 24.74
C ILE A 348 27.32 -4.76 24.94
N ALA A 349 26.99 -5.54 25.97
CA ALA A 349 27.77 -6.70 26.39
C ALA A 349 26.84 -7.90 26.70
N PRO A 350 27.32 -9.14 26.50
CA PRO A 350 26.56 -10.35 26.83
C PRO A 350 26.49 -10.59 28.34
N ASP A 351 25.55 -11.46 28.73
CA ASP A 351 25.59 -12.10 30.04
C ASP A 351 26.62 -13.24 30.02
N THR A 352 27.77 -13.02 30.66
CA THR A 352 28.85 -14.00 30.76
C THR A 352 28.73 -14.84 32.03
N HIS A 353 28.71 -16.16 31.87
CA HIS A 353 28.79 -17.11 32.98
C HIS A 353 30.01 -18.02 32.83
N SER A 354 30.85 -18.07 33.87
CA SER A 354 31.94 -19.05 33.94
C SER A 354 31.42 -20.40 34.37
N VAL A 355 31.83 -21.44 33.65
CA VAL A 355 31.61 -22.84 33.99
C VAL A 355 32.93 -23.39 34.52
N PHE A 356 32.93 -23.74 35.81
CA PHE A 356 34.09 -24.30 36.52
C PHE A 356 33.70 -25.58 37.26
N GLY A 357 34.67 -26.47 37.52
CA GLY A 357 34.49 -27.62 38.41
C GLY A 357 34.22 -28.96 37.72
N ILE A 358 34.34 -29.06 36.39
CA ILE A 358 34.30 -30.34 35.67
C ILE A 358 35.73 -30.92 35.59
N PRO A 359 36.00 -32.11 36.16
CA PRO A 359 37.33 -32.70 36.11
C PRO A 359 37.82 -32.90 34.66
N LEU A 360 39.09 -32.55 34.39
CA LEU A 360 39.78 -32.66 33.09
C LEU A 360 39.36 -31.67 31.99
N LEU A 361 38.45 -30.72 32.24
CA LEU A 361 38.13 -29.64 31.28
C LEU A 361 38.73 -28.30 31.72
N PRO A 362 39.23 -27.47 30.78
CA PRO A 362 39.62 -26.10 31.07
C PRO A 362 38.40 -25.26 31.50
N MET A 363 38.66 -24.11 32.14
CA MET A 363 37.62 -23.12 32.39
C MET A 363 36.99 -22.70 31.06
N MET A 364 35.66 -22.69 31.00
CA MET A 364 34.90 -22.22 29.83
C MET A 364 33.96 -21.11 30.28
N CYS A 365 33.85 -20.07 29.49
CA CYS A 365 32.83 -19.04 29.67
C CYS A 365 31.74 -19.20 28.62
N ARG A 366 30.50 -19.04 29.06
CA ARG A 366 29.32 -19.04 28.22
C ARG A 366 28.76 -17.62 28.18
N ASP A 367 28.86 -17.00 27.01
CA ASP A 367 28.32 -15.69 26.73
C ASP A 367 26.94 -15.84 26.11
N LYS A 368 25.94 -15.19 26.72
CA LYS A 368 24.58 -15.12 26.18
C LYS A 368 24.33 -13.71 25.66
N TYR A 369 24.24 -13.60 24.35
CA TYR A 369 23.83 -12.38 23.66
C TYR A 369 22.31 -12.40 23.48
N ARG A 370 21.63 -11.35 23.94
CA ARG A 370 20.17 -11.20 23.87
C ARG A 370 19.80 -9.74 23.73
N PHE A 371 19.96 -9.19 22.53
CA PHE A 371 19.77 -7.76 22.33
C PHE A 371 18.45 -7.42 21.67
N LYS A 372 17.78 -6.41 22.24
CA LYS A 372 16.55 -5.79 21.77
C LYS A 372 16.89 -4.42 21.18
N TYR A 373 16.62 -4.24 19.90
CA TYR A 373 16.81 -3.00 19.15
C TYR A 373 15.51 -2.20 19.14
N THR A 374 15.58 -0.95 19.58
CA THR A 374 14.58 0.09 19.29
C THR A 374 15.25 1.09 18.35
N LEU A 375 14.69 1.26 17.15
CA LEU A 375 15.24 2.07 16.05
C LEU A 375 14.13 2.96 15.48
N LYS A 376 14.42 4.25 15.31
CA LYS A 376 13.62 5.20 14.53
C LYS A 376 14.52 5.93 13.55
N PHE A 377 14.23 5.87 12.26
CA PHE A 377 15.02 6.59 11.26
C PHE A 377 14.24 6.88 9.98
N PRO A 378 14.56 7.97 9.28
CA PRO A 378 13.87 8.34 8.05
C PRO A 378 14.35 7.51 6.86
N VAL A 379 13.43 7.15 5.98
CA VAL A 379 13.71 6.54 4.67
C VAL A 379 13.06 7.40 3.60
N LEU A 380 13.85 7.76 2.58
CA LEU A 380 13.38 8.56 1.45
C LEU A 380 12.99 7.64 0.30
N PHE A 381 11.73 7.74 -0.09
CA PHE A 381 11.13 7.00 -1.18
C PHE A 381 11.14 7.84 -2.45
N TYR A 382 11.29 7.16 -3.57
CA TYR A 382 11.15 7.68 -4.92
C TYR A 382 10.16 6.80 -5.66
N VAL A 383 9.21 7.43 -6.34
CA VAL A 383 8.27 6.81 -7.28
C VAL A 383 8.40 7.55 -8.59
N SER A 384 8.67 6.85 -9.68
CA SER A 384 9.00 7.45 -10.96
C SER A 384 8.10 6.89 -12.05
N SER A 385 7.46 7.77 -12.83
CA SER A 385 6.68 7.39 -14.00
C SER A 385 7.53 7.54 -15.25
N LEU A 386 8.02 6.43 -15.81
CA LEU A 386 8.94 6.39 -16.95
C LEU A 386 8.38 7.03 -18.23
N PRO A 387 7.08 6.88 -18.58
CA PRO A 387 6.48 7.55 -19.72
C PRO A 387 6.40 9.08 -19.55
N SER A 388 6.39 9.55 -18.29
CA SER A 388 6.29 10.97 -18.00
C SER A 388 7.52 11.74 -18.48
N ALA A 389 7.29 13.02 -18.79
CA ALA A 389 8.31 13.95 -19.18
C ALA A 389 9.18 14.31 -17.97
N ARG A 390 10.48 14.27 -18.19
CA ARG A 390 11.44 14.79 -17.23
C ARG A 390 11.44 16.30 -17.28
N ILE A 391 11.13 16.92 -16.15
CA ILE A 391 11.25 18.36 -15.97
C ILE A 391 12.63 18.63 -15.34
N SER A 392 13.36 19.56 -15.92
CA SER A 392 14.61 20.09 -15.39
C SER A 392 14.64 21.54 -15.81
N ALA A 393 13.92 22.37 -15.05
CA ALA A 393 13.58 23.73 -15.43
C ALA A 393 14.84 24.49 -15.92
N PRO A 394 14.82 25.09 -17.14
CA PRO A 394 13.66 25.34 -18.00
C PRO A 394 13.38 24.26 -19.07
N ASN A 395 14.09 23.13 -19.06
CA ASN A 395 14.00 22.11 -20.09
C ASN A 395 12.99 21.01 -19.72
N VAL A 396 12.21 20.58 -20.70
CA VAL A 396 11.34 19.40 -20.61
C VAL A 396 11.81 18.38 -21.63
N VAL A 397 12.15 17.18 -21.16
CA VAL A 397 12.56 16.07 -22.02
C VAL A 397 11.50 14.97 -21.95
N GLN A 398 10.83 14.72 -23.07
CA GLN A 398 9.79 13.70 -23.16
C GLN A 398 10.35 12.28 -22.94
N GLY A 399 9.60 11.43 -22.22
CA GLY A 399 9.89 9.99 -22.08
C GLY A 399 11.15 9.64 -21.29
N ASN A 400 11.46 10.40 -20.24
CA ASN A 400 12.68 10.24 -19.44
C ASN A 400 12.44 10.19 -17.92
N GLY A 401 11.18 9.97 -17.51
CA GLY A 401 10.81 9.83 -16.11
C GLY A 401 10.45 11.16 -15.43
N PHE A 402 9.36 11.18 -14.68
CA PHE A 402 9.12 12.17 -13.63
C PHE A 402 9.19 11.48 -12.29
N ASP A 403 10.15 11.87 -11.45
CA ASP A 403 10.37 11.30 -10.13
C ASP A 403 9.51 12.05 -9.11
N PHE A 404 9.01 11.37 -8.10
CA PHE A 404 8.30 11.96 -6.97
C PHE A 404 8.90 11.40 -5.69
N ARG A 405 9.28 12.25 -4.73
CA ARG A 405 9.97 11.81 -3.50
C ARG A 405 9.22 12.16 -2.23
N PHE A 406 9.23 11.27 -1.25
CA PHE A 406 8.60 11.49 0.04
C PHE A 406 9.28 10.67 1.15
N LEU A 407 9.06 11.02 2.41
CA LEU A 407 9.66 10.32 3.54
C LEU A 407 8.66 9.36 4.21
N MET A 408 9.19 8.26 4.73
CA MET A 408 8.54 7.43 5.74
C MET A 408 9.51 7.18 6.89
N GLU A 409 9.01 7.13 8.11
CA GLU A 409 9.85 6.80 9.27
C GLU A 409 9.78 5.30 9.53
N ALA A 410 10.92 4.62 9.44
CA ALA A 410 11.07 3.23 9.87
C ALA A 410 11.05 3.17 11.40
N TYR A 411 10.29 2.23 11.97
CA TYR A 411 10.12 2.11 13.42
C TYR A 411 10.13 0.66 13.91
N LEU A 412 11.21 0.31 14.61
CA LEU A 412 11.36 -0.96 15.32
C LEU A 412 11.37 -0.67 16.83
N ASP A 413 10.57 -1.37 17.65
CA ASP A 413 10.64 -1.26 19.11
C ASP A 413 10.90 -2.61 19.77
N GLY A 414 12.07 -2.75 20.39
CA GLY A 414 12.45 -3.99 21.08
C GLY A 414 12.45 -5.23 20.18
N ASN A 415 12.86 -5.07 18.91
CA ASN A 415 12.75 -6.04 17.80
C ASN A 415 11.32 -6.31 17.28
N GLN A 416 10.31 -5.58 17.77
CA GLN A 416 8.94 -5.61 17.26
C GLN A 416 8.74 -4.56 16.17
N GLU A 417 8.02 -4.97 15.14
CA GLU A 417 7.59 -4.09 14.05
C GLU A 417 6.43 -3.22 14.51
N ARG A 418 6.15 -2.14 13.78
CA ARG A 418 5.11 -1.15 14.10
C ARG A 418 3.67 -1.70 14.29
N GLU A 419 3.37 -2.93 13.83
CA GLU A 419 2.06 -3.60 13.97
C GLU A 419 1.72 -3.95 15.44
N PHE A 420 2.73 -4.09 16.31
CA PHE A 420 2.58 -4.64 17.66
C PHE A 420 2.38 -3.57 18.76
N HIS A 421 2.09 -2.32 18.39
CA HIS A 421 1.90 -1.23 19.36
C HIS A 421 0.44 -1.15 19.84
N PRO A 422 0.15 -1.38 21.14
CA PRO A 422 -1.22 -1.43 21.65
C PRO A 422 -1.86 -0.03 21.69
N GLY A 423 -2.90 0.18 20.89
CA GLY A 423 -3.65 1.45 20.81
C GLY A 423 -4.01 1.88 19.39
N VAL A 424 -3.45 1.23 18.38
CA VAL A 424 -3.75 1.52 16.97
C VAL A 424 -4.93 0.66 16.52
N GLU A 425 -6.14 1.24 16.50
CA GLU A 425 -7.19 0.74 15.61
C GLU A 425 -6.70 0.97 14.18
N LEU A 426 -6.42 -0.12 13.43
CA LEU A 426 -6.20 -0.02 11.99
C LEU A 426 -7.46 0.64 11.41
N PRO A 427 -7.33 1.74 10.64
CA PRO A 427 -8.49 2.41 10.08
C PRO A 427 -9.30 1.39 9.27
N SER A 428 -10.61 1.32 9.53
CA SER A 428 -11.52 0.58 8.68
C SER A 428 -11.36 1.09 7.25
N ILE A 429 -11.07 0.19 6.32
CA ILE A 429 -11.06 0.52 4.89
C ILE A 429 -12.53 0.59 4.44
N ASP A 430 -13.23 1.64 4.82
CA ASP A 430 -14.49 2.05 4.20
C ASP A 430 -14.23 3.18 3.19
N GLU A 431 -15.19 3.46 2.29
CA GLU A 431 -15.10 4.62 1.38
C GLU A 431 -14.91 5.95 2.16
N ALA A 432 -15.26 5.97 3.45
CA ALA A 432 -15.08 7.11 4.35
C ALA A 432 -13.65 7.22 4.94
N GLY A 433 -12.85 6.15 4.95
CA GLY A 433 -11.45 6.12 5.39
C GLY A 433 -10.52 6.90 4.46
N LEU A 434 -10.98 7.19 3.23
CA LEU A 434 -10.37 8.15 2.31
C LEU A 434 -10.80 9.60 2.60
N ALA A 435 -11.89 9.82 3.34
CA ALA A 435 -12.52 11.12 3.55
C ALA A 435 -12.37 11.71 4.97
N GLY A 436 -12.09 10.93 6.02
CA GLY A 436 -12.11 11.48 7.38
C GLY A 436 -11.23 10.77 8.41
N ALA A 437 -10.03 11.30 8.65
CA ALA A 437 -9.32 11.08 9.91
C ALA A 437 -9.34 12.40 10.71
N GLY A 438 -10.33 12.52 11.59
CA GLY A 438 -10.41 13.51 12.64
C GLY A 438 -9.77 13.00 13.93
N GLU A 439 -9.23 13.94 14.70
CA GLU A 439 -8.59 13.90 16.02
C GLU A 439 -8.83 12.67 16.91
N ILE A 440 -7.73 12.10 17.43
CA ILE A 440 -7.64 11.56 18.80
C ILE A 440 -6.27 11.92 19.39
N ASP A 441 -6.28 12.44 20.63
CA ASP A 441 -5.14 12.83 21.46
C ASP A 441 -4.32 11.62 21.95
N ASP A 442 -2.99 11.70 21.89
CA ASP A 442 -2.10 10.70 22.48
C ASP A 442 -1.82 10.96 23.96
N VAL A 443 -2.03 9.88 24.72
CA VAL A 443 -1.76 9.66 26.14
C VAL A 443 -0.36 9.04 26.28
N ASP A 444 0.34 9.43 27.35
CA ASP A 444 1.66 8.96 27.81
C ASP A 444 1.95 7.46 27.65
N GLU A 445 3.17 7.14 27.16
CA GLU A 445 3.74 5.79 27.15
C GLU A 445 4.92 5.62 28.12
N GLN A 446 4.87 4.55 28.91
CA GLN A 446 6.07 3.94 29.50
C GLN A 446 5.86 2.44 29.82
N PHE A 447 6.87 1.62 29.48
CA PHE A 447 7.36 0.35 30.11
C PHE A 447 7.34 -0.98 29.30
N ASP A 448 8.49 -1.68 29.35
CA ASP A 448 8.77 -3.08 28.94
C ASP A 448 8.65 -4.00 30.18
N SER A 449 8.11 -5.22 30.03
CA SER A 449 7.66 -6.07 31.17
C SER A 449 8.53 -7.32 31.40
N ARG A 450 8.63 -7.77 32.66
CA ARG A 450 9.39 -8.96 33.12
C ARG A 450 8.51 -10.20 33.35
N PHE A 451 7.30 -10.18 32.83
CA PHE A 451 6.22 -11.08 33.22
C PHE A 451 6.57 -12.58 33.12
N CYS A 452 7.18 -13.02 32.02
CA CYS A 452 7.45 -14.44 31.79
C CYS A 452 8.57 -15.05 32.64
N ASP A 453 9.43 -14.21 33.19
CA ASP A 453 10.53 -14.64 34.06
C ASP A 453 10.09 -14.77 35.53
N GLU A 454 8.86 -14.37 35.85
CA GLU A 454 8.27 -14.44 37.20
C GLU A 454 7.30 -15.62 37.39
N ALA A 455 7.52 -16.74 36.70
CA ALA A 455 6.74 -17.96 36.89
C ALA A 455 6.84 -18.46 38.34
N ARG A 456 5.78 -18.25 39.13
CA ARG A 456 5.73 -18.51 40.59
C ARG A 456 4.48 -19.25 41.04
N SER A 457 3.60 -19.63 40.12
CA SER A 457 2.42 -20.44 40.44
C SER A 457 2.79 -21.81 41.00
N GLY A 458 1.79 -22.51 41.54
CA GLY A 458 1.86 -23.97 41.67
C GLY A 458 1.96 -24.63 40.30
N GLN A 459 2.10 -25.96 40.27
CA GLN A 459 2.12 -26.70 39.01
C GLN A 459 0.78 -26.49 38.27
N VAL A 460 0.85 -26.01 37.03
CA VAL A 460 -0.30 -25.86 36.13
C VAL A 460 -0.24 -27.00 35.12
N SER A 461 -1.27 -27.84 35.14
CA SER A 461 -1.45 -28.94 34.18
C SER A 461 -2.37 -28.46 33.06
N ILE A 462 -1.80 -28.22 31.88
CA ILE A 462 -2.55 -27.82 30.68
C ILE A 462 -2.75 -29.08 29.84
N VAL A 463 -3.99 -29.35 29.43
CA VAL A 463 -4.31 -30.49 28.57
C VAL A 463 -4.92 -29.98 27.26
N ALA A 464 -4.27 -30.27 26.14
CA ALA A 464 -4.79 -30.00 24.80
C ALA A 464 -5.57 -31.22 24.29
N ARG A 465 -6.82 -31.01 23.87
CA ARG A 465 -7.63 -32.05 23.25
C ARG A 465 -8.26 -31.55 21.98
N ASP A 466 -8.53 -32.50 21.10
CA ASP A 466 -9.43 -32.30 19.97
C ASP A 466 -10.86 -32.12 20.52
N LEU A 467 -11.52 -31.01 20.16
CA LEU A 467 -12.87 -30.67 20.64
C LEU A 467 -13.90 -31.75 20.28
N ALA A 468 -13.71 -32.44 19.15
CA ALA A 468 -14.67 -33.40 18.61
C ALA A 468 -14.57 -34.79 19.24
N THR A 469 -13.34 -35.29 19.32
CA THR A 469 -13.03 -36.67 19.70
C THR A 469 -12.59 -36.77 21.16
N LEU A 470 -12.28 -35.63 21.78
CA LEU A 470 -11.66 -35.50 23.11
C LEU A 470 -10.34 -36.27 23.25
N GLN A 471 -9.76 -36.71 22.11
CA GLN A 471 -8.45 -37.33 22.09
C GLN A 471 -7.38 -36.30 22.44
N PRO A 472 -6.32 -36.72 23.15
CA PRO A 472 -5.21 -35.84 23.46
C PRO A 472 -4.48 -35.40 22.18
N LEU A 473 -4.01 -34.15 22.15
CA LEU A 473 -3.23 -33.60 21.06
C LEU A 473 -1.76 -33.46 21.47
N GLU A 474 -0.90 -34.31 20.91
CA GLU A 474 0.56 -34.20 21.04
C GLU A 474 1.09 -32.98 20.28
N ASP A 475 2.22 -32.43 20.73
CA ASP A 475 2.96 -31.36 20.07
C ASP A 475 2.23 -30.00 19.95
N ALA A 476 1.12 -29.80 20.66
CA ALA A 476 0.42 -28.51 20.71
C ALA A 476 1.27 -27.48 21.45
N MET A 477 1.63 -26.40 20.77
CA MET A 477 2.40 -25.28 21.32
C MET A 477 1.50 -24.40 22.20
N ILE A 478 1.93 -24.16 23.44
CA ILE A 478 1.15 -23.38 24.42
C ILE A 478 1.90 -22.11 24.82
N TYR A 479 1.13 -21.05 24.98
CA TYR A 479 1.52 -19.69 25.35
C TYR A 479 0.65 -19.20 26.51
N TYR A 480 1.13 -18.25 27.31
CA TYR A 480 0.36 -17.57 28.35
C TYR A 480 0.62 -16.08 28.33
N PHE A 481 -0.44 -15.31 28.20
CA PHE A 481 -0.44 -13.86 27.99
C PHE A 481 -1.11 -13.13 29.14
N CYS A 482 -0.72 -11.88 29.40
CA CYS A 482 -1.36 -11.02 30.40
C CYS A 482 -1.31 -9.53 30.03
N GLY A 483 -2.43 -8.96 29.56
CA GLY A 483 -2.53 -7.51 29.31
C GLY A 483 -1.98 -7.07 27.95
N THR A 484 -0.68 -6.78 27.83
CA THR A 484 0.00 -6.31 26.59
C THR A 484 0.79 -7.45 25.93
N GLU A 485 1.06 -7.41 24.62
CA GLU A 485 1.79 -8.50 23.91
C GLU A 485 3.23 -8.69 24.41
N SER A 486 3.80 -7.69 25.09
CA SER A 486 5.06 -7.79 25.82
C SER A 486 5.03 -8.76 27.01
N ASN A 487 3.85 -9.28 27.37
CA ASN A 487 3.62 -10.30 28.40
C ASN A 487 3.26 -11.68 27.83
N ASP A 488 3.69 -12.02 26.60
CA ASP A 488 3.46 -13.34 26.01
C ASP A 488 4.57 -14.35 26.38
N CYS A 489 4.18 -15.40 27.10
CA CYS A 489 5.07 -16.43 27.60
C CYS A 489 4.88 -17.74 26.82
N ARG A 490 5.85 -18.10 25.97
CA ARG A 490 5.90 -19.43 25.37
C ARG A 490 6.22 -20.49 26.43
N LEU A 491 5.28 -21.39 26.71
CA LEU A 491 5.38 -22.37 27.79
C LEU A 491 6.02 -23.69 27.34
N GLY A 492 5.74 -24.12 26.11
CA GLY A 492 6.24 -25.40 25.61
C GLY A 492 5.23 -26.14 24.74
N LYS A 493 5.43 -27.44 24.56
CA LYS A 493 4.56 -28.32 23.80
C LYS A 493 3.95 -29.39 24.68
N THR A 494 2.74 -29.83 24.36
CA THR A 494 2.13 -31.00 24.98
C THR A 494 2.84 -32.30 24.59
N ASP A 495 2.84 -33.26 25.51
CA ASP A 495 3.35 -34.61 25.32
C ASP A 495 2.35 -35.53 24.59
N ILE A 496 2.68 -36.84 24.49
CA ILE A 496 1.84 -37.86 23.84
C ILE A 496 0.47 -38.05 24.49
N ASP A 497 0.32 -37.67 25.76
CA ASP A 497 -0.95 -37.69 26.48
C ASP A 497 -1.69 -36.34 26.37
N GLY A 498 -1.19 -35.44 25.49
CA GLY A 498 -1.75 -34.12 25.24
C GLY A 498 -1.54 -33.16 26.40
N ARG A 499 -0.57 -33.43 27.28
CA ARG A 499 -0.38 -32.71 28.54
C ARG A 499 0.89 -31.87 28.54
N LEU A 500 0.81 -30.69 29.13
CA LEU A 500 1.93 -29.81 29.43
C LEU A 500 1.84 -29.37 30.89
N ASP A 501 2.82 -29.80 31.69
CA ASP A 501 2.95 -29.41 33.09
C ASP A 501 3.99 -28.30 33.22
N VAL A 502 3.56 -27.09 33.60
CA VAL A 502 4.43 -25.90 33.71
C VAL A 502 4.07 -25.02 34.91
N GLN A 503 4.90 -24.03 35.21
CA GLN A 503 4.56 -22.95 36.14
C GLN A 503 4.29 -21.67 35.34
N LEU A 504 3.30 -20.90 35.78
CA LEU A 504 2.87 -19.65 35.17
C LEU A 504 3.19 -18.46 36.08
N PRO A 505 3.42 -17.27 35.53
CA PRO A 505 3.48 -16.03 36.30
C PRO A 505 2.10 -15.64 36.85
N TYR A 506 2.08 -14.81 37.90
CA TYR A 506 0.84 -14.30 38.47
C TYR A 506 0.19 -13.31 37.50
N CYS A 507 -1.07 -13.57 37.13
CA CYS A 507 -1.86 -12.68 36.30
C CYS A 507 -3.35 -12.86 36.58
N ILE A 508 -4.05 -11.75 36.81
CA ILE A 508 -5.52 -11.72 36.85
C ILE A 508 -6.00 -11.45 35.43
N ASN A 509 -6.92 -12.28 34.93
CA ASN A 509 -7.40 -12.31 33.53
C ASN A 509 -6.30 -12.64 32.51
N GLY A 510 -5.36 -13.50 32.88
CA GLY A 510 -4.38 -14.04 31.93
C GLY A 510 -5.07 -14.91 30.87
N VAL A 511 -4.42 -15.09 29.74
CA VAL A 511 -4.96 -15.84 28.60
C VAL A 511 -3.97 -16.93 28.20
N LEU A 512 -4.37 -18.18 28.33
CA LEU A 512 -3.69 -19.29 27.70
C LEU A 512 -4.01 -19.29 26.21
N HIS A 513 -2.98 -19.43 25.38
CA HIS A 513 -3.13 -19.53 23.94
C HIS A 513 -2.47 -20.81 23.44
N GLY A 514 -3.17 -21.57 22.60
CA GLY A 514 -2.71 -22.84 22.08
C GLY A 514 -2.72 -22.86 20.56
N TRP A 515 -1.69 -23.47 19.97
CA TRP A 515 -1.57 -23.69 18.52
C TRP A 515 -1.12 -25.12 18.22
N VAL A 516 -1.77 -25.78 17.25
CA VAL A 516 -1.39 -27.10 16.76
C VAL A 516 -1.75 -27.23 15.29
N ALA A 517 -0.85 -27.83 14.50
CA ALA A 517 -1.04 -27.93 13.06
C ALA A 517 -2.31 -28.72 12.71
N GLY A 518 -3.11 -28.21 11.77
CA GLY A 518 -4.38 -28.82 11.38
C GLY A 518 -5.59 -28.41 12.23
N TYR A 519 -5.41 -27.52 13.21
CA TYR A 519 -6.46 -27.01 14.09
C TYR A 519 -6.48 -25.48 14.11
N GLY A 520 -7.62 -24.90 14.51
CA GLY A 520 -7.72 -23.49 14.86
C GLY A 520 -6.96 -23.19 16.17
N ASP A 521 -6.51 -21.95 16.32
CA ASP A 521 -5.93 -21.49 17.59
C ASP A 521 -7.00 -21.39 18.67
N VAL A 522 -6.61 -21.64 19.93
CA VAL A 522 -7.53 -21.61 21.08
C VAL A 522 -7.02 -20.62 22.10
N ARG A 523 -7.94 -19.85 22.70
CA ARG A 523 -7.63 -18.95 23.82
C ARG A 523 -8.57 -19.23 24.98
N GLU A 524 -8.01 -19.39 26.18
CA GLU A 524 -8.77 -19.60 27.41
C GLU A 524 -8.29 -18.64 28.48
N MET A 525 -9.24 -17.98 29.17
CA MET A 525 -8.88 -17.13 30.30
C MET A 525 -8.49 -17.99 31.49
N LEU A 526 -7.30 -17.74 32.02
CA LEU A 526 -6.80 -18.38 33.22
C LEU A 526 -6.13 -17.33 34.11
N SER A 527 -6.78 -17.02 35.22
CA SER A 527 -6.19 -16.19 36.28
C SER A 527 -5.32 -17.04 37.20
N ILE A 528 -4.10 -16.58 37.46
CA ILE A 528 -3.16 -17.17 38.40
C ILE A 528 -2.94 -16.16 39.52
N GLU A 529 -3.55 -16.41 40.67
CA GLU A 529 -3.56 -15.47 41.82
C GLU A 529 -2.74 -15.95 43.01
N ASN A 530 -2.39 -17.25 43.04
CA ASN A 530 -1.70 -17.88 44.16
C ASN A 530 -0.86 -19.09 43.72
N THR A 531 -0.14 -19.70 44.68
CA THR A 531 0.72 -20.86 44.45
C THR A 531 -0.03 -22.19 44.36
N ASP A 532 -1.37 -22.20 44.32
CA ASP A 532 -2.10 -23.45 44.26
C ASP A 532 -1.93 -24.11 42.88
N PRO A 533 -1.98 -25.45 42.80
CA PRO A 533 -1.98 -26.13 41.52
C PRO A 533 -3.24 -25.76 40.72
N HIS A 534 -3.09 -25.56 39.41
CA HIS A 534 -4.19 -25.28 38.51
C HIS A 534 -4.26 -26.36 37.42
N ALA A 535 -5.44 -26.53 36.83
CA ALA A 535 -5.61 -27.31 35.63
C ALA A 535 -6.39 -26.48 34.61
N ALA A 536 -5.96 -26.52 33.36
CA ALA A 536 -6.63 -25.89 32.24
C ALA A 536 -6.74 -26.89 31.10
N GLU A 537 -7.84 -26.80 30.36
CA GLU A 537 -8.08 -27.62 29.19
C GLU A 537 -8.28 -26.70 27.99
N LEU A 538 -7.53 -26.95 26.92
CA LEU A 538 -7.67 -26.25 25.64
C LEU A 538 -8.31 -27.22 24.65
N LEU A 539 -9.49 -26.86 24.16
CA LEU A 539 -10.25 -27.67 23.21
C LEU A 539 -10.09 -27.10 21.80
N PHE A 540 -9.28 -27.78 21.01
CA PHE A 540 -8.93 -27.37 19.65
C PHE A 540 -9.95 -27.86 18.64
N SER A 541 -10.43 -26.94 17.81
CA SER A 541 -11.31 -27.28 16.69
C SER A 541 -10.48 -27.64 15.46
N PRO A 542 -10.64 -28.83 14.87
CA PRO A 542 -9.92 -29.19 13.65
C PRO A 542 -10.32 -28.25 12.50
N LEU A 543 -9.33 -27.84 11.70
CA LEU A 543 -9.57 -27.06 10.50
C LEU A 543 -10.34 -27.92 9.49
N LYS A 544 -11.50 -27.43 9.08
CA LYS A 544 -12.30 -28.06 8.04
C LYS A 544 -12.08 -27.34 6.72
N ASP A 545 -11.68 -28.09 5.70
CA ASP A 545 -11.72 -27.62 4.32
C ASP A 545 -13.17 -27.71 3.82
N LEU A 546 -13.73 -26.57 3.39
CA LEU A 546 -15.06 -26.47 2.80
C LEU A 546 -14.93 -25.94 1.38
N ASN A 547 -15.60 -26.57 0.43
CA ASN A 547 -15.70 -25.99 -0.91
C ASN A 547 -16.49 -24.68 -0.85
N LEU A 548 -15.95 -23.64 -1.46
CA LEU A 548 -16.56 -22.33 -1.52
C LEU A 548 -17.49 -22.26 -2.73
N GLU A 549 -18.77 -21.98 -2.47
CA GLU A 549 -19.78 -21.67 -3.47
C GLU A 549 -20.29 -20.25 -3.24
N ILE A 550 -20.54 -19.51 -4.32
CA ILE A 550 -21.11 -18.17 -4.23
C ILE A 550 -22.33 -18.05 -5.14
N ILE A 551 -23.42 -17.54 -4.58
CA ILE A 551 -24.68 -17.30 -5.26
C ILE A 551 -24.97 -15.79 -5.21
N ALA A 552 -25.21 -15.18 -6.37
CA ALA A 552 -25.66 -13.80 -6.41
C ALA A 552 -27.18 -13.71 -6.17
N ILE A 553 -27.61 -12.74 -5.36
CA ILE A 553 -29.00 -12.35 -5.21
C ILE A 553 -29.21 -11.08 -6.02
N ASP A 554 -30.01 -11.19 -7.07
CA ASP A 554 -30.38 -10.05 -7.91
C ASP A 554 -31.33 -9.13 -7.13
N ILE A 555 -30.86 -7.94 -6.76
CA ILE A 555 -31.62 -6.99 -5.95
C ILE A 555 -32.96 -6.62 -6.61
N PRO A 556 -33.01 -6.30 -7.93
CA PRO A 556 -34.29 -6.01 -8.59
C PRO A 556 -35.30 -7.15 -8.49
N SER A 557 -34.86 -8.40 -8.69
CA SER A 557 -35.71 -9.58 -8.56
C SER A 557 -36.13 -9.82 -7.12
N LEU A 558 -35.25 -9.57 -6.14
CA LEU A 558 -35.57 -9.64 -4.71
C LEU A 558 -36.67 -8.66 -4.32
N ILE A 559 -36.54 -7.38 -4.68
CA ILE A 559 -37.56 -6.35 -4.38
C ILE A 559 -38.91 -6.71 -5.00
N ARG A 560 -38.89 -7.17 -6.25
CA ARG A 560 -40.12 -7.60 -6.94
C ARG A 560 -40.75 -8.83 -6.28
N ALA A 561 -39.95 -9.83 -5.91
CA ALA A 561 -40.41 -11.04 -5.26
C ALA A 561 -41.03 -10.75 -3.88
N ASP A 562 -40.37 -9.90 -3.10
CA ASP A 562 -40.84 -9.44 -1.79
C ASP A 562 -42.18 -8.70 -1.92
N TYR A 563 -42.29 -7.77 -2.88
CA TYR A 563 -43.54 -7.07 -3.17
C TYR A 563 -44.69 -8.02 -3.54
N LEU A 564 -44.43 -8.96 -4.45
CA LEU A 564 -45.44 -9.90 -4.92
C LEU A 564 -45.92 -10.80 -3.78
N THR A 565 -45.02 -11.25 -2.91
CA THR A 565 -45.29 -12.27 -1.89
C THR A 565 -45.56 -11.72 -0.50
N ASP A 566 -45.61 -10.39 -0.35
CA ASP A 566 -45.70 -9.67 0.93
C ASP A 566 -44.62 -10.14 1.91
N GLY A 567 -43.34 -10.01 1.53
CA GLY A 567 -42.23 -10.47 2.35
C GLY A 567 -42.13 -11.98 2.45
N PHE A 568 -42.36 -12.69 1.34
CA PHE A 568 -42.34 -14.15 1.25
C PHE A 568 -43.34 -14.86 2.18
N SER A 569 -44.42 -14.18 2.57
CA SER A 569 -45.44 -14.70 3.49
C SER A 569 -46.63 -15.37 2.78
N HIS A 570 -46.87 -15.05 1.51
CA HIS A 570 -47.99 -15.59 0.73
C HIS A 570 -47.56 -16.06 -0.67
N ALA A 571 -48.32 -16.98 -1.25
CA ALA A 571 -48.21 -17.35 -2.65
C ALA A 571 -48.95 -16.34 -3.52
N THR A 572 -48.38 -16.02 -4.68
CA THR A 572 -48.93 -15.01 -5.60
C THR A 572 -49.00 -15.57 -7.00
N CYS A 573 -50.16 -15.42 -7.64
CA CYS A 573 -50.44 -15.95 -8.98
C CYS A 573 -50.09 -17.43 -9.18
N GLY A 574 -50.26 -18.26 -8.14
CA GLY A 574 -50.00 -19.70 -8.20
C GLY A 574 -48.53 -20.11 -8.06
N ILE A 575 -47.62 -19.15 -7.84
CA ILE A 575 -46.22 -19.40 -7.48
C ILE A 575 -46.10 -19.26 -5.97
N ASP A 576 -45.61 -20.29 -5.31
CA ASP A 576 -45.36 -20.24 -3.87
C ASP A 576 -44.13 -19.36 -3.54
N ALA A 577 -44.11 -18.81 -2.33
CA ALA A 577 -43.06 -17.89 -1.88
C ALA A 577 -41.65 -18.50 -1.95
N ALA A 578 -41.50 -19.82 -1.70
CA ALA A 578 -40.20 -20.48 -1.74
C ALA A 578 -39.66 -20.63 -3.17
N SER A 579 -40.54 -20.95 -4.13
CA SER A 579 -40.23 -20.93 -5.55
C SER A 579 -39.79 -19.54 -6.02
N MET A 580 -40.47 -18.48 -5.53
CA MET A 580 -40.09 -17.10 -5.83
C MET A 580 -38.72 -16.74 -5.25
N LEU A 581 -38.45 -17.11 -3.99
CA LEU A 581 -37.15 -16.88 -3.34
C LEU A 581 -36.00 -17.59 -4.06
N ASN A 582 -36.22 -18.82 -4.56
CA ASN A 582 -35.19 -19.50 -5.35
C ASN A 582 -34.95 -18.83 -6.71
N SER A 583 -35.95 -18.15 -7.28
CA SER A 583 -35.82 -17.48 -8.57
C SER A 583 -34.93 -16.23 -8.53
N VAL A 584 -34.75 -15.62 -7.36
CA VAL A 584 -33.89 -14.43 -7.19
C VAL A 584 -32.41 -14.79 -7.02
N ARG A 585 -32.12 -16.08 -6.78
CA ARG A 585 -30.77 -16.63 -6.64
C ARG A 585 -30.22 -17.00 -8.01
N THR A 586 -29.08 -16.42 -8.36
CA THR A 586 -28.44 -16.57 -9.66
C THR A 586 -27.01 -17.06 -9.50
N ALA A 587 -26.59 -17.98 -10.38
CA ALA A 587 -25.20 -18.38 -10.45
C ALA A 587 -24.35 -17.23 -11.01
N LEU A 588 -23.11 -17.12 -10.54
CA LEU A 588 -22.14 -16.17 -11.06
C LEU A 588 -21.77 -16.51 -12.51
N ARG A 589 -21.59 -15.47 -13.33
CA ARG A 589 -21.06 -15.54 -14.69
C ARG A 589 -19.53 -15.71 -14.66
N GLU A 590 -18.94 -16.06 -15.80
CA GLU A 590 -17.47 -16.16 -15.91
C GLU A 590 -16.77 -14.82 -15.65
N ASP A 591 -17.43 -13.71 -15.98
CA ASP A 591 -16.94 -12.34 -15.81
C ASP A 591 -17.37 -11.68 -14.48
N ASP A 592 -18.09 -12.42 -13.64
CA ASP A 592 -18.45 -11.97 -12.29
C ASP A 592 -17.30 -12.27 -11.32
N LEU A 593 -16.98 -11.28 -10.49
CA LEU A 593 -15.90 -11.35 -9.51
C LEU A 593 -16.45 -11.12 -8.10
N VAL A 594 -16.08 -11.97 -7.15
CA VAL A 594 -16.31 -11.74 -5.72
C VAL A 594 -15.01 -11.79 -4.95
N LEU A 595 -14.75 -10.71 -4.21
CA LEU A 595 -13.70 -10.63 -3.19
C LEU A 595 -14.36 -10.73 -1.82
N GLY A 596 -13.96 -11.70 -1.00
CA GLY A 596 -14.53 -11.91 0.32
C GLY A 596 -13.48 -12.00 1.41
N GLN A 597 -13.77 -11.40 2.56
CA GLN A 597 -12.98 -11.50 3.79
C GLN A 597 -13.88 -11.95 4.92
N LEU A 598 -13.47 -13.00 5.63
CA LEU A 598 -14.16 -13.52 6.81
C LEU A 598 -13.29 -13.31 8.04
N GLN A 599 -13.86 -12.74 9.09
CA GLN A 599 -13.21 -12.53 10.37
C GLN A 599 -13.93 -13.34 11.44
N LEU A 600 -13.20 -14.19 12.15
CA LEU A 600 -13.72 -14.88 13.31
C LEU A 600 -13.79 -13.90 14.49
N LYS A 601 -14.99 -13.73 15.07
CA LYS A 601 -15.26 -12.74 16.14
C LYS A 601 -14.42 -12.98 17.40
N TYR A 602 -14.01 -14.22 17.64
CA TYR A 602 -13.21 -14.64 18.79
C TYR A 602 -12.14 -15.65 18.33
N GLY A 603 -10.90 -15.21 18.12
CA GLY A 603 -9.75 -16.05 17.72
C GLY A 603 -8.77 -15.32 16.79
N ARG A 604 -7.53 -15.79 16.66
CA ARG A 604 -6.54 -15.29 15.67
C ARG A 604 -6.38 -16.25 14.47
N THR A 605 -7.33 -17.15 14.26
CA THR A 605 -7.33 -18.01 13.08
C THR A 605 -7.33 -17.09 11.86
N PRO A 606 -6.39 -17.26 10.91
CA PRO A 606 -6.25 -16.34 9.77
C PRO A 606 -7.61 -16.12 9.11
N SER A 607 -8.02 -14.86 9.01
CA SER A 607 -9.23 -14.45 8.33
C SER A 607 -9.21 -15.00 6.90
N PRO A 608 -10.09 -15.95 6.53
CA PRO A 608 -10.12 -16.46 5.17
C PRO A 608 -10.40 -15.30 4.22
N VAL A 609 -9.45 -15.02 3.32
CA VAL A 609 -9.65 -14.15 2.17
C VAL A 609 -9.81 -15.03 0.95
N PHE A 610 -10.85 -14.78 0.16
CA PHE A 610 -11.12 -15.54 -1.05
C PHE A 610 -11.45 -14.64 -2.24
N HIS A 611 -11.12 -15.16 -3.42
CA HIS A 611 -11.43 -14.58 -4.72
C HIS A 611 -12.20 -15.62 -5.53
N TYR A 612 -13.31 -15.23 -6.14
CA TYR A 612 -14.16 -16.13 -6.92
C TYR A 612 -14.57 -15.50 -8.26
N PRO A 613 -14.37 -16.19 -9.41
CA PRO A 613 -13.68 -17.47 -9.56
C PRO A 613 -12.19 -17.35 -9.18
N PRO A 614 -11.52 -18.45 -8.81
CA PRO A 614 -10.11 -18.39 -8.41
C PRO A 614 -9.21 -17.98 -9.59
N ILE A 615 -8.35 -16.99 -9.40
CA ILE A 615 -7.45 -16.46 -10.46
C ILE A 615 -6.35 -17.47 -10.81
N ASP A 616 -5.93 -18.29 -9.85
CA ASP A 616 -4.80 -19.21 -9.97
C ASP A 616 -4.82 -20.33 -8.90
N THR A 617 -3.70 -21.04 -8.72
CA THR A 617 -3.52 -22.07 -7.67
C THR A 617 -3.36 -21.51 -6.26
N ALA A 618 -3.15 -20.20 -6.08
CA ALA A 618 -2.96 -19.56 -4.78
C ALA A 618 -4.30 -19.28 -4.06
N PHE A 619 -5.41 -19.18 -4.81
CA PHE A 619 -6.76 -19.08 -4.26
C PHE A 619 -7.52 -20.39 -4.48
N PRO A 620 -7.41 -21.37 -3.57
CA PRO A 620 -8.12 -22.63 -3.74
C PRO A 620 -9.64 -22.42 -3.67
N ARG A 621 -10.42 -23.23 -4.39
CA ARG A 621 -11.89 -23.31 -4.24
C ARG A 621 -12.34 -23.81 -2.86
N THR A 622 -11.41 -24.01 -1.93
CA THR A 622 -11.66 -24.52 -0.59
C THR A 622 -11.19 -23.50 0.44
N ILE A 623 -12.06 -23.15 1.39
CA ILE A 623 -11.71 -22.31 2.52
C ILE A 623 -11.56 -23.16 3.79
N LYS A 624 -10.59 -22.81 4.63
CA LYS A 624 -10.37 -23.45 5.94
C LYS A 624 -11.16 -22.71 7.00
N MET A 625 -12.05 -23.42 7.68
CA MET A 625 -12.90 -22.85 8.72
C MET A 625 -12.92 -23.73 9.97
N ILE A 626 -13.24 -23.10 11.10
CA ILE A 626 -13.54 -23.75 12.38
C ILE A 626 -14.94 -23.34 12.87
N PRO A 627 -15.55 -24.06 13.83
CA PRO A 627 -16.76 -23.61 14.49
C PRO A 627 -16.55 -22.24 15.16
N GLY A 628 -17.55 -21.37 15.09
CA GLY A 628 -17.50 -20.05 15.68
C GLY A 628 -18.35 -19.02 14.96
N THR A 629 -18.40 -17.82 15.51
CA THR A 629 -19.12 -16.68 14.92
C THR A 629 -18.20 -15.88 14.03
N TYR A 630 -18.56 -15.74 12.76
CA TYR A 630 -17.83 -14.97 11.76
C TYR A 630 -18.59 -13.69 11.40
N SER A 631 -17.85 -12.61 11.18
CA SER A 631 -18.28 -11.45 10.40
C SER A 631 -17.61 -11.49 9.04
N GLY A 632 -18.35 -11.28 7.97
CA GLY A 632 -17.84 -11.32 6.61
C GLY A 632 -18.20 -10.09 5.82
N SER A 633 -17.26 -9.61 5.01
CA SER A 633 -17.48 -8.58 3.99
C SER A 633 -17.19 -9.18 2.61
N MET A 634 -18.06 -8.90 1.65
CA MET A 634 -17.92 -9.35 0.27
C MET A 634 -18.18 -8.20 -0.69
N LEU A 635 -17.31 -8.05 -1.68
CA LEU A 635 -17.44 -7.09 -2.78
C LEU A 635 -17.74 -7.87 -4.06
N PHE A 636 -18.88 -7.58 -4.69
CA PHE A 636 -19.27 -8.11 -5.98
C PHE A 636 -18.88 -7.11 -7.08
N GLN A 637 -18.14 -7.58 -8.08
CA GLN A 637 -17.72 -6.82 -9.24
C GLN A 637 -18.12 -7.55 -10.53
N HIS A 638 -18.32 -6.81 -11.61
CA HIS A 638 -18.57 -7.38 -12.93
C HIS A 638 -17.75 -6.66 -13.99
N MET A 639 -17.19 -7.41 -14.94
CA MET A 639 -16.53 -6.83 -16.10
C MET A 639 -17.59 -6.37 -17.12
N MET A 640 -17.69 -5.06 -17.37
CA MET A 640 -18.61 -4.53 -18.36
C MET A 640 -18.01 -3.36 -19.17
N VAL A 641 -18.52 -3.18 -20.38
CA VAL A 641 -18.20 -2.04 -21.24
C VAL A 641 -19.13 -0.89 -20.85
N LEU A 642 -18.56 0.22 -20.40
CA LEU A 642 -19.32 1.39 -19.98
C LEU A 642 -19.47 2.37 -21.14
N ASN A 643 -20.71 2.67 -21.52
CA ASN A 643 -21.02 3.69 -22.51
C ASN A 643 -21.22 5.05 -21.81
N PRO A 644 -20.83 6.18 -22.43
CA PRO A 644 -21.11 7.51 -21.90
C PRO A 644 -22.61 7.70 -21.68
N SER A 645 -22.99 8.25 -20.53
CA SER A 645 -24.40 8.50 -20.19
C SER A 645 -24.61 9.94 -19.74
N THR A 646 -25.81 10.48 -19.98
CA THR A 646 -26.20 11.80 -19.48
C THR A 646 -27.22 11.62 -18.39
N ASN A 647 -26.90 12.08 -17.18
CA ASN A 647 -27.79 12.07 -16.03
C ASN A 647 -29.04 12.91 -16.38
N PRO A 648 -30.25 12.32 -16.42
CA PRO A 648 -31.46 13.03 -16.80
C PRO A 648 -31.94 14.05 -15.76
N ALA A 649 -31.49 13.95 -14.50
CA ALA A 649 -31.83 14.88 -13.44
C ALA A 649 -30.89 16.10 -13.39
N THR A 650 -29.60 15.92 -13.68
CA THR A 650 -28.61 17.01 -13.61
C THR A 650 -28.17 17.54 -14.98
N SER A 651 -28.53 16.85 -16.08
CA SER A 651 -28.03 17.10 -17.44
C SER A 651 -26.51 16.98 -17.59
N GLU A 652 -25.85 16.36 -16.61
CA GLU A 652 -24.41 16.15 -16.56
C GLU A 652 -24.05 14.88 -17.32
N THR A 653 -23.07 14.95 -18.22
CA THR A 653 -22.63 13.77 -19.00
C THR A 653 -21.45 13.15 -18.29
N VAL A 654 -21.61 11.90 -17.86
CA VAL A 654 -20.51 11.06 -17.37
C VAL A 654 -19.89 10.41 -18.61
N ASP A 655 -18.81 11.02 -19.08
CA ASP A 655 -17.94 10.42 -20.09
C ASP A 655 -16.73 9.82 -19.36
N LEU A 656 -16.47 8.53 -19.57
CA LEU A 656 -15.32 7.87 -18.98
C LEU A 656 -14.16 8.10 -19.94
N GLU A 657 -13.28 9.04 -19.63
CA GLU A 657 -12.03 9.26 -20.37
C GLU A 657 -11.20 7.97 -20.33
N ARG A 658 -11.37 7.13 -21.36
CA ARG A 658 -10.70 5.83 -21.51
C ARG A 658 -10.17 5.71 -22.92
N ASP A 659 -8.92 5.26 -23.04
CA ASP A 659 -8.22 5.05 -24.32
C ASP A 659 -8.99 4.16 -25.32
N ASP A 660 -9.77 3.21 -24.80
CA ASP A 660 -10.61 2.33 -25.59
C ASP A 660 -11.96 2.09 -24.87
N PRO A 661 -13.03 2.80 -25.26
CA PRO A 661 -14.35 2.63 -24.66
C PRO A 661 -14.97 1.25 -24.94
N SER A 662 -14.36 0.40 -25.77
CA SER A 662 -14.78 -0.98 -25.98
C SER A 662 -14.18 -1.98 -24.98
N ARG A 663 -13.20 -1.57 -24.17
CA ARG A 663 -12.59 -2.45 -23.15
C ARG A 663 -13.51 -2.60 -21.93
N PRO A 664 -13.80 -3.81 -21.47
CA PRO A 664 -14.50 -4.01 -20.20
C PRO A 664 -13.69 -3.47 -19.02
N VAL A 665 -14.36 -2.90 -18.02
CA VAL A 665 -13.79 -2.54 -16.71
C VAL A 665 -14.49 -3.32 -15.62
N SER A 666 -13.75 -3.63 -14.55
CA SER A 666 -14.32 -4.17 -13.33
C SER A 666 -15.07 -3.06 -12.61
N VAL A 667 -16.39 -3.19 -12.51
CA VAL A 667 -17.24 -2.23 -11.83
C VAL A 667 -17.75 -2.87 -10.55
N PRO A 668 -17.60 -2.24 -9.37
CA PRO A 668 -18.25 -2.72 -8.16
C PRO A 668 -19.75 -2.56 -8.31
N LEU A 669 -20.47 -3.69 -8.24
CA LEU A 669 -21.93 -3.76 -8.44
C LEU A 669 -22.67 -4.20 -7.16
N GLY A 670 -21.98 -4.27 -6.03
CA GLY A 670 -22.60 -4.52 -4.74
C GLY A 670 -21.60 -4.86 -3.65
N THR A 671 -21.98 -4.56 -2.41
CA THR A 671 -21.28 -5.03 -1.22
C THR A 671 -22.24 -5.84 -0.37
N THR A 672 -21.71 -6.78 0.40
CA THR A 672 -22.50 -7.61 1.31
C THR A 672 -21.75 -7.79 2.61
N GLU A 673 -22.41 -7.41 3.70
CA GLU A 673 -21.95 -7.67 5.06
C GLU A 673 -22.82 -8.76 5.66
N THR A 674 -22.20 -9.73 6.32
CA THR A 674 -22.91 -10.81 6.99
C THR A 674 -22.28 -11.13 8.33
N THR A 675 -23.07 -11.64 9.26
CA THR A 675 -22.58 -12.23 10.51
C THR A 675 -23.32 -13.53 10.73
N PHE A 676 -22.58 -14.62 10.90
CA PHE A 676 -23.14 -15.96 11.01
C PHE A 676 -22.34 -16.79 12.01
N SER A 677 -22.96 -17.83 12.57
CA SER A 677 -22.29 -18.77 13.46
C SER A 677 -22.32 -20.17 12.87
N LEU A 678 -21.19 -20.85 12.93
CA LEU A 678 -21.05 -22.25 12.52
C LEU A 678 -20.87 -23.10 13.77
N ASP A 679 -21.79 -24.03 14.01
CA ASP A 679 -21.65 -25.00 15.08
C ASP A 679 -20.81 -26.20 14.63
N TYR A 680 -20.21 -26.90 15.58
CA TYR A 680 -19.32 -28.02 15.30
C TYR A 680 -19.98 -29.13 14.47
N ASP A 681 -21.21 -29.52 14.82
CA ASP A 681 -21.93 -30.56 14.07
C ASP A 681 -22.24 -30.13 12.63
N GLN A 682 -22.49 -28.84 12.40
CA GLN A 682 -22.80 -28.33 11.06
C GLN A 682 -21.55 -28.35 10.18
N ILE A 683 -20.41 -27.87 10.68
CA ILE A 683 -19.17 -27.79 9.89
C ILE A 683 -18.51 -29.15 9.69
N ARG A 684 -18.64 -30.07 10.66
CA ARG A 684 -18.03 -31.42 10.59
C ARG A 684 -18.51 -32.17 9.36
N ASP A 685 -19.82 -32.18 9.14
CA ASP A 685 -20.46 -32.99 8.11
C ASP A 685 -20.58 -32.26 6.76
N ALA A 686 -20.34 -30.94 6.74
CA ALA A 686 -20.38 -30.14 5.53
C ALA A 686 -19.22 -30.44 4.57
N GLU A 687 -19.53 -30.42 3.28
CA GLU A 687 -18.57 -30.50 2.18
C GLU A 687 -18.38 -29.14 1.51
N SER A 688 -19.39 -28.26 1.57
CA SER A 688 -19.33 -26.92 1.01
C SER A 688 -20.03 -25.88 1.89
N ILE A 689 -19.67 -24.62 1.65
CA ILE A 689 -20.32 -23.44 2.21
C ILE A 689 -20.68 -22.49 1.07
N ILE A 690 -21.94 -22.06 1.09
CA ILE A 690 -22.53 -21.19 0.10
C ILE A 690 -22.65 -19.79 0.70
N PHE A 691 -21.96 -18.82 0.12
CA PHE A 691 -22.15 -17.41 0.43
C PHE A 691 -23.11 -16.77 -0.56
N TYR A 692 -23.86 -15.78 -0.08
CA TYR A 692 -24.77 -14.99 -0.90
C TYR A 692 -24.25 -13.57 -1.01
N VAL A 693 -24.21 -13.03 -2.23
CA VAL A 693 -23.78 -11.65 -2.50
C VAL A 693 -24.89 -10.88 -3.19
N LEU A 694 -25.10 -9.63 -2.78
CA LEU A 694 -26.05 -8.74 -3.43
C LEU A 694 -25.50 -8.21 -4.75
N LYS A 695 -26.36 -8.18 -5.75
CA LYS A 695 -26.08 -7.65 -7.09
C LYS A 695 -27.07 -6.52 -7.40
N ASP A 696 -26.58 -5.28 -7.43
CA ASP A 696 -27.38 -4.05 -7.42
C ASP A 696 -27.88 -3.61 -8.82
N ALA A 697 -27.29 -4.08 -9.93
CA ALA A 697 -27.70 -3.61 -11.25
C ALA A 697 -27.76 -4.68 -12.36
N LEU A 698 -28.82 -4.52 -13.18
CA LEU A 698 -29.13 -5.26 -14.39
C LEU A 698 -28.02 -5.07 -15.44
N PRO A 699 -27.55 -6.14 -16.11
CA PRO A 699 -26.71 -6.01 -17.29
C PRO A 699 -27.58 -5.57 -18.46
N THR A 700 -27.88 -4.28 -18.54
CA THR A 700 -28.18 -3.62 -19.81
C THR A 700 -27.02 -2.71 -20.13
N ASP A 701 -26.49 -2.80 -21.34
CA ASP A 701 -25.18 -2.30 -21.80
C ASP A 701 -24.91 -0.78 -21.66
N VAL A 702 -25.74 -0.06 -20.90
CA VAL A 702 -25.63 1.38 -20.62
C VAL A 702 -26.09 1.61 -19.17
N MET A 703 -25.13 1.78 -18.25
CA MET A 703 -25.42 2.26 -16.89
C MET A 703 -25.50 3.79 -16.93
N ASP A 704 -26.65 4.33 -16.50
CA ASP A 704 -26.72 5.74 -16.13
C ASP A 704 -26.29 5.88 -14.68
N PHE A 705 -25.06 6.39 -14.45
CA PHE A 705 -24.36 6.37 -13.15
C PHE A 705 -25.16 7.01 -12.00
N ALA A 706 -26.17 7.81 -12.31
CA ALA A 706 -26.99 8.54 -11.36
C ALA A 706 -28.37 7.92 -11.09
N SER A 707 -28.76 6.86 -11.78
CA SER A 707 -30.09 6.27 -11.61
C SER A 707 -30.02 4.81 -11.17
N HIS A 708 -30.40 4.63 -9.90
CA HIS A 708 -30.79 3.37 -9.24
C HIS A 708 -29.66 2.62 -8.51
N ARG A 709 -29.16 3.21 -7.41
CA ARG A 709 -28.75 2.38 -6.27
C ARG A 709 -30.01 1.93 -5.55
N ALA A 710 -30.36 0.65 -5.68
CA ALA A 710 -31.46 0.11 -4.89
C ALA A 710 -31.03 -0.01 -3.42
N LEU A 711 -29.75 -0.33 -3.17
CA LEU A 711 -29.15 -0.28 -1.84
C LEU A 711 -28.93 1.17 -1.37
N GLN A 712 -29.61 1.56 -0.30
CA GLN A 712 -29.49 2.87 0.33
C GLN A 712 -28.33 2.91 1.36
N GLU A 713 -27.93 4.11 1.79
CA GLU A 713 -26.90 4.28 2.84
C GLU A 713 -27.26 3.61 4.16
N ASP A 714 -28.56 3.53 4.49
CA ASP A 714 -29.06 2.83 5.68
C ASP A 714 -29.14 1.30 5.49
N GLY A 715 -28.73 0.79 4.33
CA GLY A 715 -28.78 -0.61 3.95
C GLY A 715 -30.17 -1.12 3.56
N SER A 716 -31.19 -0.27 3.48
CA SER A 716 -32.49 -0.67 2.93
C SER A 716 -32.41 -0.85 1.40
N LEU A 717 -33.26 -1.71 0.85
CA LEU A 717 -33.40 -1.90 -0.60
C LEU A 717 -34.66 -1.20 -1.08
N LYS A 718 -34.52 -0.20 -1.95
CA LYS A 718 -35.63 0.63 -2.40
C LYS A 718 -35.65 0.79 -3.92
N MET A 719 -36.77 0.44 -4.55
CA MET A 719 -36.94 0.56 -6.00
C MET A 719 -38.41 0.73 -6.39
N GLN A 720 -38.67 1.33 -7.55
CA GLN A 720 -39.98 1.25 -8.18
C GLN A 720 -40.19 -0.15 -8.77
N VAL A 721 -41.21 -0.85 -8.30
CA VAL A 721 -41.58 -2.19 -8.77
C VAL A 721 -42.79 -2.08 -9.67
N THR A 722 -42.73 -2.73 -10.84
CA THR A 722 -43.89 -2.95 -11.71
C THR A 722 -44.18 -4.45 -11.78
N ALA A 723 -45.31 -4.89 -11.23
CA ALA A 723 -45.73 -6.28 -11.25
C ALA A 723 -47.25 -6.37 -11.13
N ASP A 724 -47.86 -7.44 -11.67
CA ASP A 724 -49.29 -7.76 -11.52
C ASP A 724 -49.45 -8.57 -10.22
N LYS A 725 -49.81 -7.89 -9.13
CA LYS A 725 -49.86 -8.49 -7.79
C LYS A 725 -51.19 -9.21 -7.53
N ASP A 726 -52.29 -8.71 -8.07
CA ASP A 726 -53.62 -9.30 -7.86
C ASP A 726 -54.03 -10.31 -8.95
N CYS A 727 -53.17 -10.52 -9.95
CA CYS A 727 -53.29 -11.47 -11.04
C CYS A 727 -54.48 -11.17 -11.98
N ASP A 728 -54.90 -9.90 -12.08
CA ASP A 728 -55.98 -9.47 -12.96
C ASP A 728 -55.52 -9.23 -14.42
N GLY A 729 -54.21 -9.32 -14.67
CA GLY A 729 -53.58 -9.09 -15.98
C GLY A 729 -53.09 -7.66 -16.21
N ILE A 730 -53.20 -6.77 -15.21
CA ILE A 730 -52.81 -5.36 -15.27
C ILE A 730 -51.70 -5.10 -14.25
N PRO A 731 -50.46 -4.85 -14.69
CA PRO A 731 -49.35 -4.58 -13.77
C PRO A 731 -49.54 -3.27 -13.01
N GLU A 732 -49.33 -3.30 -11.69
CA GLU A 732 -49.27 -2.11 -10.84
C GLU A 732 -47.84 -1.63 -10.66
N SER A 733 -47.65 -0.31 -10.60
CA SER A 733 -46.36 0.32 -10.31
C SER A 733 -46.38 0.96 -8.93
N VAL A 734 -45.50 0.52 -8.04
CA VAL A 734 -45.39 1.02 -6.66
C VAL A 734 -43.93 1.24 -6.28
N GLU A 735 -43.67 2.23 -5.43
CA GLU A 735 -42.38 2.36 -4.75
C GLU A 735 -42.35 1.38 -3.58
N TRP A 736 -41.44 0.40 -3.62
CA TRP A 736 -41.33 -0.62 -2.59
C TRP A 736 -39.97 -0.51 -1.89
N SER A 737 -39.97 -0.72 -0.58
CA SER A 737 -38.77 -0.69 0.24
C SER A 737 -38.72 -1.90 1.16
N ILE A 738 -37.59 -2.60 1.15
CA ILE A 738 -37.28 -3.70 2.05
C ILE A 738 -36.25 -3.19 3.07
N PRO A 739 -36.60 -3.11 4.36
CA PRO A 739 -35.64 -2.82 5.42
C PRO A 739 -34.51 -3.86 5.48
N LYS A 740 -33.31 -3.47 5.90
CA LYS A 740 -32.13 -4.37 6.01
C LYS A 740 -32.46 -5.64 6.79
N GLU A 741 -33.14 -5.48 7.92
CA GLU A 741 -33.54 -6.57 8.81
C GLU A 741 -34.47 -7.61 8.16
N SER A 742 -35.20 -7.25 7.11
CA SER A 742 -36.15 -8.16 6.46
C SER A 742 -35.47 -9.13 5.48
N TYR A 743 -34.35 -8.73 4.86
CA TYR A 743 -33.66 -9.57 3.87
C TYR A 743 -32.30 -10.11 4.36
N ILE A 744 -31.74 -9.59 5.46
CA ILE A 744 -30.39 -9.97 5.92
C ILE A 744 -30.26 -11.47 6.23
N SER A 745 -31.34 -12.13 6.68
CA SER A 745 -31.37 -13.57 6.89
C SER A 745 -31.23 -14.39 5.61
N LEU A 746 -31.53 -13.79 4.45
CA LEU A 746 -31.30 -14.41 3.14
C LEU A 746 -29.83 -14.41 2.73
N LEU A 747 -29.01 -13.59 3.42
CA LEU A 747 -27.57 -13.44 3.21
C LEU A 747 -26.73 -14.28 4.18
N GLU A 748 -27.38 -15.03 5.07
CA GLU A 748 -26.69 -15.98 5.94
C GLU A 748 -26.13 -17.14 5.10
N PRO A 749 -24.83 -17.46 5.25
CA PRO A 749 -24.23 -18.56 4.53
C PRO A 749 -24.89 -19.90 4.85
N THR A 750 -24.97 -20.78 3.85
CA THR A 750 -25.57 -22.11 4.01
C THR A 750 -24.50 -23.19 3.89
N LEU A 751 -24.43 -24.10 4.85
CA LEU A 751 -23.59 -25.30 4.78
C LEU A 751 -24.31 -26.43 4.03
N ARG A 752 -23.56 -27.23 3.26
CA ARG A 752 -24.08 -28.35 2.47
C ARG A 752 -23.35 -29.64 2.76
#